data_AF-A0A383VZ51-F1
#
_entry.id   AF-A0A383VZ51-F1
#
_cell.length_a   1.000
_cell.length_b   1.000
_cell.length_c   1.000
_cell.angle_alpha   90.00
_cell.angle_beta   90.00
_cell.angle_gamma   90.00
#
_symmetry.space_group_name_H-M   'P 1'
#
loop_
_entity.id
_entity.type
_entity.pdbx_description
1 polymer ?
#
loop_
_entity_poly.entity_id
_entity_poly.type
_entity_poly.pdbx_seq_one_letter_code
_entity_poly.pdbx_strand_id
1 'polypeptide(L)'
;MGQPTAEEAGPESFSGRVFLSRPKNNRATVTGLPPEEARVRAVAEVVNGLIAGVKEGKDVDLNQLKTEVSRKYGLSRAPKLVEMIAAVPEEHRALLLPQLRAKPVRTASGIAVVAVMSKPHRCPHIATTGNICIYCPGGPDSDFEYSTQSYTGYEPTSMRAIRARYNPYVQARSRVDQLLKLGHVVDKVEFILMGGTFMSLPGEYRDYFIRNLHDALSGHSSSCVAEAVAYSEESRTKCIGLTIETRPDYCLGPHLRDMLAYGCTRIEMGVQSVYEDVARDTNRGHTVEAVKECFCLAKDAGFKVVCHMMPDLPNVGWERDIEAFREFFESPAFRADGLKLYPTLVIRGTGLYELWKAGLYRNYHPDKLVDLVARILSLVPPWVRVYRIQRDIPMPLVTSGVEKGNLRELALARMAALGLRCRDVRTREAGIQDIHHKVRPEAVELIRRDYSANSGWETFLAYEDPRQDVLVGLLRLRQVSGRSDKERQPELRGRVSIVRELHVYGTAVAVHARDPGKFQHQGYGSLLMAEAERIAVQEHRSAKIAVISGVGTRHYYRKLGYELEGPYMVKHLTPAAGGQPAHPIALQALMAGVAAASTAVPAAAAAGAAGAVPAVSPAAAGAAAAAAAAAGGSSCSSVYRRRWTRPAAVPVAVS
;
A
#
# COMPACT_ATOMS: atom_id res chain seq x y z
N MET A 1 -35.14 0.53 54.12
CA MET A 1 -36.40 -0.02 54.66
C MET A 1 -37.54 0.47 53.78
N GLY A 2 -38.44 -0.44 53.39
CA GLY A 2 -39.77 -0.12 52.84
C GLY A 2 -39.91 -0.14 51.31
N GLN A 3 -40.44 -1.25 50.77
CA GLN A 3 -41.24 -1.25 49.54
C GLN A 3 -42.53 -0.43 49.74
N PRO A 4 -43.21 -0.01 48.65
CA PRO A 4 -44.48 -0.66 48.23
C PRO A 4 -44.59 -0.77 46.68
N THR A 5 -45.09 -1.84 46.05
CA THR A 5 -46.48 -2.35 45.85
C THR A 5 -47.43 -1.46 45.02
N ALA A 6 -48.12 -2.14 44.09
CA ALA A 6 -49.16 -1.73 43.12
C ALA A 6 -50.34 -0.94 43.75
N GLU A 7 -51.26 -0.28 43.04
CA GLU A 7 -52.04 -0.70 41.87
C GLU A 7 -52.96 0.45 41.38
N GLU A 8 -53.34 0.42 40.09
CA GLU A 8 -54.60 0.90 39.45
C GLU A 8 -55.07 2.37 39.46
N ALA A 9 -55.20 2.96 38.24
CA ALA A 9 -56.48 3.35 37.61
C ALA A 9 -56.25 4.12 36.29
N GLY A 10 -56.96 3.76 35.21
CA GLY A 10 -56.87 4.34 33.87
C GLY A 10 -57.73 5.62 33.66
N PRO A 11 -58.27 5.84 32.45
CA PRO A 11 -57.60 6.60 31.38
C PRO A 11 -58.44 7.76 30.81
N GLU A 12 -57.80 8.91 30.53
CA GLU A 12 -58.29 10.00 29.68
C GLU A 12 -57.07 10.78 29.18
N SER A 13 -57.00 11.48 28.05
CA SER A 13 -57.68 11.48 26.77
C SER A 13 -56.83 12.42 25.87
N PHE A 14 -56.71 12.08 24.59
CA PHE A 14 -56.41 12.94 23.44
C PHE A 14 -55.64 14.28 23.59
N SER A 15 -54.47 14.38 22.92
CA SER A 15 -54.33 15.32 21.78
C SER A 15 -53.20 14.91 20.84
N GLY A 16 -53.50 14.98 19.55
CA GLY A 16 -52.75 14.31 18.49
C GLY A 16 -51.43 14.96 18.08
N ARG A 17 -50.52 14.10 17.60
CA ARG A 17 -49.79 14.37 16.36
C ARG A 17 -50.06 13.24 15.40
N VAL A 18 -50.93 13.55 14.45
CA VAL A 18 -51.14 12.80 13.22
C VAL A 18 -49.77 12.51 12.61
N PHE A 19 -49.36 11.24 12.59
CA PHE A 19 -48.31 10.82 11.67
C PHE A 19 -48.87 11.04 10.27
N LEU A 20 -48.52 12.16 9.65
CA LEU A 20 -48.65 12.33 8.21
C LEU A 20 -47.83 11.22 7.58
N SER A 21 -48.52 10.13 7.24
CA SER A 21 -48.00 9.14 6.30
C SER A 21 -47.48 9.92 5.11
N ARG A 22 -46.17 9.78 4.85
CA ARG A 22 -45.55 10.40 3.67
C ARG A 22 -46.42 10.05 2.46
N PRO A 23 -46.78 11.00 1.60
CA PRO A 23 -47.62 10.70 0.46
C PRO A 23 -46.94 9.59 -0.33
N LYS A 24 -47.66 8.47 -0.48
CA LYS A 24 -47.30 7.42 -1.42
C LYS A 24 -47.25 8.11 -2.78
N ASN A 25 -46.04 8.41 -3.23
CA ASN A 25 -45.81 8.99 -4.54
C ASN A 25 -46.33 7.96 -5.55
N ASN A 26 -47.52 8.23 -6.08
CA ASN A 26 -48.15 7.48 -7.15
C ASN A 26 -47.37 7.83 -8.44
N ARG A 27 -46.16 7.29 -8.57
CA ARG A 27 -45.38 7.35 -9.81
C ARG A 27 -45.79 6.15 -10.63
N ALA A 28 -46.42 6.41 -11.77
CA ALA A 28 -46.67 5.40 -12.80
C ALA A 28 -45.34 4.70 -13.15
N THR A 29 -45.15 3.49 -12.62
CA THR A 29 -44.03 2.63 -12.97
C THR A 29 -44.39 1.91 -14.24
N VAL A 30 -43.65 2.19 -15.31
CA VAL A 30 -43.70 1.39 -16.52
C VAL A 30 -43.18 0.00 -16.12
N THR A 31 -44.02 -1.01 -16.37
CA THR A 31 -43.79 -2.47 -16.33
C THR A 31 -44.17 -3.23 -15.04
N GLY A 32 -45.17 -4.11 -15.16
CA GLY A 32 -45.47 -5.19 -14.20
C GLY A 32 -44.46 -6.34 -14.25
N LEU A 33 -43.17 -6.00 -14.31
CA LEU A 33 -42.08 -6.98 -14.36
C LEU A 33 -41.70 -7.45 -12.94
N PRO A 34 -41.26 -8.70 -12.78
CA PRO A 34 -40.63 -9.16 -11.55
C PRO A 34 -39.43 -8.28 -11.16
N PRO A 35 -39.18 -8.05 -9.86
CA PRO A 35 -38.11 -7.14 -9.40
C PRO A 35 -36.70 -7.46 -9.95
N GLU A 36 -36.38 -8.76 -10.10
CA GLU A 36 -35.11 -9.21 -10.66
C GLU A 36 -35.00 -8.89 -12.16
N GLU A 37 -36.08 -9.08 -12.91
CA GLU A 37 -36.10 -8.79 -14.35
C GLU A 37 -36.01 -7.28 -14.62
N ALA A 38 -36.73 -6.48 -13.83
CA ALA A 38 -36.63 -5.03 -13.86
C ALA A 38 -35.18 -4.55 -13.59
N ARG A 39 -34.48 -5.21 -12.65
CA ARG A 39 -33.08 -4.91 -12.34
C ARG A 39 -32.14 -5.24 -13.49
N VAL A 40 -32.29 -6.42 -14.11
CA VAL A 40 -31.46 -6.83 -15.25
C VAL A 40 -31.65 -5.88 -16.44
N ARG A 41 -32.90 -5.54 -16.78
CA ARG A 41 -33.19 -4.59 -17.87
C ARG A 41 -32.66 -3.19 -17.57
N ALA A 42 -32.78 -2.72 -16.32
CA ALA A 42 -32.19 -1.46 -15.90
C ALA A 42 -30.66 -1.44 -16.04
N VAL A 43 -29.97 -2.53 -15.65
CA VAL A 43 -28.52 -2.64 -15.83
C VAL A 43 -28.16 -2.57 -17.31
N ALA A 44 -28.85 -3.33 -18.17
CA ALA A 44 -28.61 -3.32 -19.61
C ALA A 44 -28.83 -1.94 -20.23
N GLU A 45 -29.90 -1.22 -19.83
CA GLU A 45 -30.18 0.13 -20.33
C GLU A 45 -29.10 1.15 -19.90
N VAL A 46 -28.62 1.07 -18.65
CA VAL A 46 -27.50 1.92 -18.22
C VAL A 46 -26.24 1.63 -19.03
N VAL A 47 -25.89 0.36 -19.23
CA VAL A 47 -24.69 -0.02 -20.02
C VAL A 47 -24.84 0.43 -21.48
N ASN A 48 -26.00 0.26 -22.10
CA ASN A 48 -26.25 0.71 -23.47
C ASN A 48 -26.18 2.23 -23.61
N GLY A 49 -26.68 2.98 -22.61
CA GLY A 49 -26.55 4.44 -22.57
C GLY A 49 -25.08 4.89 -22.52
N LEU A 50 -24.24 4.19 -21.76
CA LEU A 50 -22.80 4.46 -21.72
C LEU A 50 -22.11 4.12 -23.05
N ILE A 51 -22.47 3.00 -23.68
CA ILE A 51 -21.94 2.61 -25.00
C ILE A 51 -22.30 3.67 -26.06
N ALA A 52 -23.56 4.13 -26.07
CA ALA A 52 -24.01 5.18 -26.97
C ALA A 52 -23.24 6.49 -26.75
N GLY A 53 -23.06 6.90 -25.48
CA GLY A 53 -22.27 8.08 -25.13
C GLY A 53 -20.84 8.02 -25.65
N VAL A 54 -20.16 6.88 -25.50
CA VAL A 54 -18.80 6.69 -26.03
C VAL A 54 -18.77 6.74 -27.57
N LYS A 55 -19.75 6.13 -28.25
CA LYS A 55 -19.85 6.18 -29.72
C LYS A 55 -20.09 7.60 -30.23
N GLU A 56 -20.82 8.41 -29.48
CA GLU A 56 -21.13 9.81 -29.79
C GLU A 56 -20.07 10.81 -29.29
N GLY A 57 -19.04 10.35 -28.57
CA GLY A 57 -18.02 11.21 -27.97
C GLY A 57 -18.54 12.12 -26.84
N LYS A 58 -19.67 11.78 -26.23
CA LYS A 58 -20.28 12.54 -25.12
C LYS A 58 -19.86 11.98 -23.77
N ASP A 59 -19.55 12.87 -22.83
CA ASP A 59 -19.36 12.48 -21.43
C ASP A 59 -20.73 12.25 -20.78
N VAL A 60 -20.94 11.04 -20.26
CA VAL A 60 -22.22 10.62 -19.69
C VAL A 60 -22.10 10.59 -18.17
N ASP A 61 -22.90 11.41 -17.49
CA ASP A 61 -22.99 11.35 -16.03
C ASP A 61 -23.65 10.02 -15.60
N LEU A 62 -22.82 9.11 -15.10
CA LEU A 62 -23.23 7.80 -14.61
C LEU A 62 -24.27 7.89 -13.49
N ASN A 63 -24.17 8.86 -12.59
CA ASN A 63 -25.11 8.99 -11.46
C ASN A 63 -26.48 9.47 -11.93
N GLN A 64 -26.49 10.42 -12.86
CA GLN A 64 -27.72 10.88 -13.49
C GLN A 64 -28.40 9.73 -14.25
N LEU A 65 -27.66 9.05 -15.13
CA LEU A 65 -28.18 7.93 -15.92
C LEU A 65 -28.74 6.81 -15.03
N LYS A 66 -28.02 6.44 -13.96
CA LYS A 66 -28.51 5.47 -12.97
C LYS A 66 -29.81 5.90 -12.33
N THR A 67 -29.94 7.18 -11.98
CA THR A 67 -31.13 7.71 -11.31
C THR A 67 -32.33 7.70 -12.25
N GLU A 68 -32.13 8.12 -13.50
CA GLU A 68 -33.16 8.13 -14.53
C GLU A 68 -33.67 6.71 -14.85
N VAL A 69 -32.77 5.76 -15.08
CA VAL A 69 -33.11 4.37 -15.37
C VAL A 69 -33.73 3.69 -14.15
N SER A 70 -33.22 3.95 -12.93
CA SER A 70 -33.82 3.40 -11.71
C SER A 70 -35.25 3.90 -11.51
N ARG A 71 -35.54 5.15 -11.86
CA ARG A 71 -36.89 5.73 -11.82
C ARG A 71 -37.79 5.10 -12.88
N LYS A 72 -37.28 4.86 -14.10
CA LYS A 72 -38.02 4.22 -15.20
C LYS A 72 -38.51 2.81 -14.83
N TYR A 73 -37.64 2.02 -14.20
CA TYR A 73 -37.92 0.63 -13.81
C TYR A 73 -38.42 0.46 -12.37
N GLY A 74 -38.70 1.55 -11.64
CA GLY A 74 -39.24 1.49 -10.28
C GLY A 74 -38.32 0.81 -9.25
N LEU A 75 -37.00 0.86 -9.44
CA LEU A 75 -36.06 0.18 -8.55
C LEU A 75 -35.97 0.85 -7.17
N SER A 76 -36.05 0.05 -6.10
CA SER A 76 -35.87 0.51 -4.72
C SER A 76 -34.43 0.95 -4.41
N ARG A 77 -33.45 0.42 -5.15
CA ARG A 77 -32.03 0.77 -5.06
C ARG A 77 -31.43 0.80 -6.44
N ALA A 78 -30.59 1.81 -6.70
CA ALA A 78 -29.90 1.93 -7.97
C ALA A 78 -29.00 0.70 -8.27
N PRO A 79 -28.81 0.34 -9.55
CA PRO A 79 -27.90 -0.72 -9.97
C PRO A 79 -26.50 -0.56 -9.36
N LYS A 80 -25.93 -1.68 -8.90
CA LYS A 80 -24.58 -1.66 -8.32
C LYS A 80 -23.54 -1.60 -9.43
N LEU A 81 -22.40 -0.97 -9.14
CA LEU A 81 -21.28 -0.89 -10.08
C LEU A 81 -20.79 -2.26 -10.54
N VAL A 82 -20.77 -3.25 -9.64
CA VAL A 82 -20.39 -4.64 -9.95
C VAL A 82 -21.33 -5.27 -10.98
N GLU A 83 -22.63 -4.99 -10.88
CA GLU A 83 -23.65 -5.52 -11.81
C GLU A 83 -23.47 -4.88 -13.19
N MET A 84 -23.22 -3.56 -13.22
CA MET A 84 -22.96 -2.84 -14.47
C MET A 84 -21.67 -3.31 -15.14
N ILE A 85 -20.56 -3.43 -14.39
CA ILE A 85 -19.28 -3.93 -14.93
C ILE A 85 -19.43 -5.34 -15.50
N ALA A 86 -20.17 -6.22 -14.83
CA ALA A 86 -20.41 -7.58 -15.29
C ALA A 86 -21.28 -7.63 -16.56
N ALA A 87 -22.10 -6.62 -16.81
CA ALA A 87 -22.96 -6.52 -17.97
C ALA A 87 -22.31 -5.80 -19.17
N VAL A 88 -21.09 -5.25 -19.03
CA VAL A 88 -20.38 -4.61 -20.15
C VAL A 88 -19.90 -5.68 -21.14
N PRO A 89 -20.26 -5.58 -22.44
CA PRO A 89 -19.73 -6.45 -23.48
C PRO A 89 -18.21 -6.36 -23.60
N GLU A 90 -17.53 -7.47 -23.90
CA GLU A 90 -16.05 -7.54 -23.91
C GLU A 90 -15.42 -6.53 -24.90
N GLU A 91 -16.07 -6.30 -26.04
CA GLU A 91 -15.67 -5.31 -27.06
C GLU A 91 -15.63 -3.86 -26.55
N HIS A 92 -16.48 -3.51 -25.59
CA HIS A 92 -16.58 -2.16 -25.01
C HIS A 92 -15.88 -2.04 -23.65
N ARG A 93 -15.36 -3.14 -23.12
CA ARG A 93 -14.80 -3.22 -21.77
C ARG A 93 -13.57 -2.33 -21.59
N ALA A 94 -12.69 -2.26 -22.59
CA ALA A 94 -11.49 -1.41 -22.51
C ALA A 94 -11.83 0.09 -22.40
N LEU A 95 -12.92 0.53 -23.02
CA LEU A 95 -13.35 1.93 -23.06
C LEU A 95 -14.16 2.32 -21.82
N LEU A 96 -15.07 1.46 -21.37
CA LEU A 96 -16.01 1.76 -20.29
C LEU A 96 -15.47 1.45 -18.89
N LEU A 97 -14.56 0.48 -18.75
CA LEU A 97 -14.04 0.08 -17.44
C LEU A 97 -13.32 1.23 -16.69
N PRO A 98 -12.55 2.13 -17.34
CA PRO A 98 -11.98 3.30 -16.68
C PRO A 98 -13.04 4.24 -16.08
N GLN A 99 -14.17 4.44 -16.76
CA GLN A 99 -15.29 5.29 -16.30
C GLN A 99 -16.10 4.61 -15.19
N LEU A 100 -16.26 3.29 -15.27
CA LEU A 100 -16.98 2.47 -14.31
C LEU A 100 -16.13 2.02 -13.11
N ARG A 101 -14.84 2.38 -13.04
CA ARG A 101 -13.96 1.95 -11.94
C ARG A 101 -14.27 2.72 -10.66
N ALA A 102 -14.55 2.00 -9.57
CA ALA A 102 -14.73 2.64 -8.27
C ALA A 102 -13.41 3.22 -7.74
N LYS A 103 -13.40 4.50 -7.35
CA LYS A 103 -12.29 5.16 -6.62
C LYS A 103 -10.92 4.87 -7.27
N PRO A 104 -10.65 5.40 -8.48
CA PRO A 104 -9.46 5.06 -9.29
C PRO A 104 -8.13 5.27 -8.54
N VAL A 105 -8.09 6.23 -7.61
CA VAL A 105 -6.96 6.49 -6.69
C VAL A 105 -6.48 5.25 -5.94
N ARG A 106 -7.35 4.26 -5.67
CA ARG A 106 -7.00 3.05 -4.90
C ARG A 106 -5.98 2.15 -5.56
N THR A 107 -5.88 2.19 -6.89
CA THR A 107 -4.92 1.41 -7.68
C THR A 107 -4.15 2.30 -8.64
N ALA A 108 -4.10 3.61 -8.38
CA ALA A 108 -3.39 4.58 -9.21
C ALA A 108 -1.89 4.25 -9.30
N SER A 109 -1.32 3.71 -8.23
CA SER A 109 0.07 3.27 -8.17
C SER A 109 0.34 1.91 -8.83
N GLY A 110 -0.68 1.27 -9.44
CA GLY A 110 -0.50 -0.05 -10.05
C GLY A 110 -0.50 -1.23 -9.08
N ILE A 111 -0.90 -1.01 -7.83
CA ILE A 111 -0.83 -2.02 -6.75
C ILE A 111 -2.18 -2.14 -6.05
N ALA A 112 -2.65 -3.36 -5.87
CA ALA A 112 -3.83 -3.66 -5.08
C ALA A 112 -3.46 -3.86 -3.61
N VAL A 113 -3.90 -2.93 -2.75
CA VAL A 113 -3.68 -3.04 -1.30
C VAL A 113 -4.77 -3.92 -0.66
N VAL A 114 -4.32 -5.01 -0.02
CA VAL A 114 -5.17 -5.97 0.69
C VAL A 114 -4.83 -5.94 2.18
N ALA A 115 -5.66 -5.22 2.94
CA ALA A 115 -5.53 -5.15 4.39
C ALA A 115 -6.28 -6.31 5.06
N VAL A 116 -5.59 -7.00 5.97
CA VAL A 116 -6.07 -8.16 6.74
C VAL A 116 -5.81 -7.95 8.23
N MET A 117 -6.57 -8.63 9.08
CA MET A 117 -6.41 -8.57 10.53
C MET A 117 -6.19 -9.95 11.13
N SER A 118 -5.28 -10.05 12.09
CA SER A 118 -5.12 -11.24 12.93
C SER A 118 -6.26 -11.36 13.93
N LYS A 119 -6.37 -12.53 14.58
CA LYS A 119 -7.35 -12.74 15.67
C LYS A 119 -7.23 -11.66 16.76
N PRO A 120 -8.34 -11.26 17.40
CA PRO A 120 -8.31 -10.46 18.61
C PRO A 120 -7.47 -11.14 19.70
N HIS A 121 -6.58 -10.38 20.32
CA HIS A 121 -5.74 -10.81 21.43
C HIS A 121 -5.31 -9.59 22.24
N ARG A 122 -4.93 -9.81 23.50
CA ARG A 122 -4.48 -8.74 24.39
C ARG A 122 -3.10 -8.23 23.97
N CYS A 123 -2.88 -6.93 24.17
CA CYS A 123 -1.57 -6.31 23.96
C CYS A 123 -0.58 -6.81 25.02
N PRO A 124 0.67 -7.19 24.66
CA PRO A 124 1.58 -7.87 25.58
C PRO A 124 1.99 -7.05 26.81
N HIS A 125 2.11 -5.73 26.69
CA HIS A 125 2.51 -4.86 27.81
C HIS A 125 1.45 -4.74 28.92
N ILE A 126 0.23 -5.25 28.73
CA ILE A 126 -0.76 -5.30 29.82
C ILE A 126 -0.23 -6.12 31.01
N ALA A 127 0.58 -7.14 30.73
CA ALA A 127 1.17 -7.99 31.76
C ALA A 127 2.21 -7.25 32.63
N THR A 128 2.86 -6.22 32.09
CA THR A 128 3.91 -5.47 32.79
C THR A 128 3.47 -4.12 33.31
N THR A 129 2.46 -3.50 32.68
CA THR A 129 1.97 -2.15 33.02
C THR A 129 0.58 -2.15 33.66
N GLY A 130 -0.09 -3.30 33.72
CA GLY A 130 -1.42 -3.48 34.30
C GLY A 130 -2.58 -3.10 33.38
N ASN A 131 -2.38 -2.19 32.41
CA ASN A 131 -3.40 -1.70 31.49
C ASN A 131 -2.85 -1.51 30.07
N ILE A 132 -3.73 -1.23 29.10
CA ILE A 132 -3.34 -0.83 27.73
C ILE A 132 -3.09 0.69 27.63
N CYS A 133 -2.67 1.16 26.44
CA CYS A 133 -2.48 2.58 26.17
C CYS A 133 -3.80 3.36 26.32
N ILE A 134 -3.73 4.55 26.92
CA ILE A 134 -4.94 5.30 27.34
C ILE A 134 -5.86 5.71 26.19
N TYR A 135 -5.33 5.94 24.99
CA TYR A 135 -6.08 6.36 23.80
C TYR A 135 -6.53 5.19 22.91
N CYS A 136 -6.20 3.95 23.27
CA CYS A 136 -6.42 2.80 22.41
C CYS A 136 -7.86 2.28 22.55
N PRO A 137 -8.71 2.37 21.51
CA PRO A 137 -10.05 1.77 21.56
C PRO A 137 -9.99 0.26 21.28
N GLY A 138 -11.10 -0.42 21.58
CA GLY A 138 -11.32 -1.79 21.15
C GLY A 138 -10.44 -2.82 21.84
N GLY A 139 -10.42 -4.02 21.24
CA GLY A 139 -9.70 -5.17 21.77
C GLY A 139 -10.55 -6.02 22.72
N PRO A 140 -9.99 -7.14 23.21
CA PRO A 140 -10.74 -8.15 23.97
C PRO A 140 -11.34 -7.65 25.29
N ASP A 141 -10.74 -6.64 25.90
CA ASP A 141 -11.12 -6.09 27.20
C ASP A 141 -11.95 -4.79 27.07
N SER A 142 -12.66 -4.63 25.95
CA SER A 142 -13.45 -3.43 25.66
C SER A 142 -14.92 -3.76 25.38
N ASP A 143 -15.77 -2.72 25.37
CA ASP A 143 -17.19 -2.82 25.00
C ASP A 143 -17.41 -3.16 23.51
N PHE A 144 -16.35 -3.16 22.68
CA PHE A 144 -16.45 -3.45 21.25
C PHE A 144 -16.32 -4.95 20.99
N GLU A 145 -17.47 -5.59 20.73
CA GLU A 145 -17.56 -7.03 20.51
C GLU A 145 -16.64 -7.52 19.40
N TYR A 146 -15.84 -8.54 19.73
CA TYR A 146 -15.00 -9.30 18.79
C TYR A 146 -14.07 -8.44 17.91
N SER A 147 -13.66 -7.28 18.44
CA SER A 147 -12.79 -6.31 17.78
C SER A 147 -11.30 -6.58 18.05
N THR A 148 -10.44 -6.23 17.10
CA THR A 148 -8.98 -6.26 17.30
C THR A 148 -8.50 -5.04 18.08
N GLN A 149 -7.38 -5.18 18.79
CA GLN A 149 -6.81 -4.08 19.56
C GLN A 149 -6.59 -2.84 18.68
N SER A 150 -6.96 -1.66 19.17
CA SER A 150 -6.93 -0.38 18.47
C SER A 150 -8.04 -0.16 17.43
N TYR A 151 -8.98 -1.08 17.26
CA TYR A 151 -10.07 -1.01 16.27
C TYR A 151 -11.43 -1.21 16.93
N THR A 152 -12.46 -0.54 16.41
CA THR A 152 -13.83 -0.58 16.96
C THR A 152 -14.67 -1.74 16.44
N GLY A 153 -14.24 -2.41 15.36
CA GLY A 153 -15.02 -3.46 14.69
C GLY A 153 -15.92 -2.94 13.56
N TYR A 154 -16.20 -1.63 13.55
CA TYR A 154 -17.07 -0.98 12.56
C TYR A 154 -16.30 -0.40 11.36
N GLU A 155 -14.97 -0.46 11.37
CA GLU A 155 -14.19 -0.07 10.20
C GLU A 155 -14.43 -1.08 9.05
N PRO A 156 -14.42 -0.65 7.77
CA PRO A 156 -14.68 -1.56 6.66
C PRO A 156 -13.79 -2.80 6.62
N THR A 157 -12.54 -2.69 7.06
CA THR A 157 -11.64 -3.84 7.13
C THR A 157 -11.93 -4.73 8.33
N SER A 158 -12.21 -4.15 9.50
CA SER A 158 -12.62 -4.88 10.69
C SER A 158 -13.90 -5.69 10.46
N MET A 159 -14.92 -5.09 9.85
CA MET A 159 -16.16 -5.79 9.50
C MET A 159 -15.92 -6.99 8.57
N ARG A 160 -14.99 -6.88 7.62
CA ARG A 160 -14.61 -8.00 6.75
C ARG A 160 -13.87 -9.09 7.53
N ALA A 161 -12.98 -8.71 8.43
CA ALA A 161 -12.25 -9.64 9.28
C ALA A 161 -13.19 -10.42 10.21
N ILE A 162 -14.11 -9.73 10.87
CA ILE A 162 -15.16 -10.32 11.73
C ILE A 162 -16.02 -11.31 10.92
N ARG A 163 -16.52 -10.90 9.75
CA ARG A 163 -17.32 -11.78 8.86
C ARG A 163 -16.55 -13.04 8.43
N ALA A 164 -15.24 -12.90 8.21
CA ALA A 164 -14.35 -14.01 7.87
C ALA A 164 -13.88 -14.81 9.10
N ARG A 165 -14.33 -14.46 10.31
CA ARG A 165 -13.86 -15.03 11.59
C ARG A 165 -12.33 -15.00 11.70
N TYR A 166 -11.73 -13.91 11.24
CA TYR A 166 -10.29 -13.68 11.20
C TYR A 166 -9.48 -14.76 10.44
N ASN A 167 -10.13 -15.55 9.57
CA ASN A 167 -9.44 -16.52 8.73
C ASN A 167 -8.60 -15.78 7.66
N PRO A 168 -7.27 -15.96 7.63
CA PRO A 168 -6.37 -15.25 6.72
C PRO A 168 -6.68 -15.51 5.24
N TYR A 169 -6.92 -16.77 4.87
CA TYR A 169 -7.19 -17.17 3.49
C TYR A 169 -8.48 -16.52 2.97
N VAL A 170 -9.56 -16.62 3.75
CA VAL A 170 -10.87 -16.06 3.39
C VAL A 170 -10.82 -14.54 3.29
N GLN A 171 -10.13 -13.86 4.22
CA GLN A 171 -9.96 -12.40 4.18
C GLN A 171 -9.23 -11.95 2.91
N ALA A 172 -8.09 -12.57 2.61
CA ALA A 172 -7.28 -12.24 1.45
C ALA A 172 -8.03 -12.52 0.13
N ARG A 173 -8.54 -13.75 -0.04
CA ARG A 173 -9.21 -14.17 -1.27
C ARG A 173 -10.46 -13.34 -1.55
N SER A 174 -11.32 -13.15 -0.55
CA SER A 174 -12.55 -12.36 -0.69
C SER A 174 -12.26 -10.92 -1.09
N ARG A 175 -11.16 -10.34 -0.58
CA ARG A 175 -10.77 -8.96 -0.90
C ARG A 175 -10.22 -8.84 -2.31
N VAL A 176 -9.40 -9.79 -2.75
CA VAL A 176 -8.90 -9.87 -4.15
C VAL A 176 -10.08 -9.98 -5.12
N ASP A 177 -11.00 -10.92 -4.88
CA ASP A 177 -12.19 -11.12 -5.72
C ASP A 177 -13.09 -9.88 -5.74
N GLN A 178 -13.23 -9.19 -4.61
CA GLN A 178 -13.98 -7.93 -4.54
C GLN A 178 -13.35 -6.84 -5.42
N LEU A 179 -12.03 -6.70 -5.42
CA LEU A 179 -11.33 -5.71 -6.22
C LEU A 179 -11.46 -6.02 -7.72
N LEU A 180 -11.34 -7.29 -8.12
CA LEU A 180 -11.56 -7.74 -9.49
C LEU A 180 -12.98 -7.40 -9.98
N LYS A 181 -14.00 -7.68 -9.15
CA LYS A 181 -15.41 -7.35 -9.43
C LYS A 181 -15.68 -5.85 -9.56
N LEU A 182 -14.83 -5.00 -9.00
CA LEU A 182 -14.90 -3.53 -9.09
C LEU A 182 -14.08 -2.96 -10.25
N GLY A 183 -13.52 -3.82 -11.13
CA GLY A 183 -12.78 -3.38 -12.32
C GLY A 183 -11.33 -2.95 -12.03
N HIS A 184 -10.79 -3.34 -10.89
CA HIS A 184 -9.37 -3.14 -10.59
C HIS A 184 -8.54 -4.30 -11.15
N VAL A 185 -7.33 -3.98 -11.62
CA VAL A 185 -6.31 -4.98 -11.94
C VAL A 185 -5.66 -5.43 -10.63
N VAL A 186 -5.57 -6.75 -10.42
CA VAL A 186 -5.08 -7.38 -9.18
C VAL A 186 -4.00 -8.41 -9.49
N ASP A 187 -3.07 -8.04 -10.37
CA ASP A 187 -1.87 -8.82 -10.70
C ASP A 187 -0.75 -8.61 -9.67
N LYS A 188 -0.68 -7.41 -9.07
CA LYS A 188 0.25 -7.05 -8.01
C LYS A 188 -0.50 -6.71 -6.74
N VAL A 189 -0.26 -7.49 -5.69
CA VAL A 189 -0.89 -7.33 -4.38
C VAL A 189 0.15 -6.94 -3.33
N GLU A 190 -0.20 -5.95 -2.52
CA GLU A 190 0.51 -5.62 -1.29
C GLU A 190 -0.38 -5.94 -0.10
N PHE A 191 0.08 -6.83 0.77
CA PHE A 191 -0.61 -7.16 2.00
C PHE A 191 -0.26 -6.15 3.11
N ILE A 192 -1.26 -5.78 3.91
CA ILE A 192 -1.07 -5.03 5.14
C ILE A 192 -1.73 -5.80 6.28
N LEU A 193 -0.90 -6.33 7.17
CA LEU A 193 -1.34 -6.99 8.38
C LEU A 193 -1.48 -5.96 9.50
N MET A 194 -2.72 -5.70 9.88
CA MET A 194 -3.09 -4.67 10.84
C MET A 194 -3.34 -5.24 12.25
N GLY A 195 -3.13 -4.41 13.26
CA GLY A 195 -3.41 -4.73 14.67
C GLY A 195 -2.27 -4.37 15.64
N GLY A 196 -1.06 -4.13 15.13
CA GLY A 196 0.08 -3.63 15.89
C GLY A 196 0.75 -4.62 16.84
N THR A 197 0.15 -5.78 17.11
CA THR A 197 0.68 -6.77 18.09
C THR A 197 0.82 -8.17 17.50
N PHE A 198 0.71 -8.34 16.18
CA PHE A 198 0.81 -9.66 15.54
C PHE A 198 2.07 -10.45 15.93
N MET A 199 3.21 -9.75 16.08
CA MET A 199 4.48 -10.37 16.42
C MET A 199 4.55 -10.93 17.84
N SER A 200 3.63 -10.52 18.74
CA SER A 200 3.54 -11.10 20.09
C SER A 200 2.69 -12.37 20.15
N LEU A 201 2.08 -12.78 19.05
CA LEU A 201 1.36 -14.06 18.98
C LEU A 201 2.35 -15.24 18.90
N PRO A 202 1.92 -16.45 19.32
CA PRO A 202 2.74 -17.65 19.20
C PRO A 202 3.21 -17.91 17.77
N GLY A 203 4.44 -18.42 17.62
CA GLY A 203 5.07 -18.71 16.32
C GLY A 203 4.17 -19.52 15.38
N GLU A 204 3.57 -20.60 15.89
CA GLU A 204 2.67 -21.46 15.11
C GLU A 204 1.48 -20.71 14.49
N TYR A 205 0.90 -19.75 15.22
CA TYR A 205 -0.20 -18.95 14.70
C TYR A 205 0.28 -17.96 13.64
N ARG A 206 1.44 -17.34 13.86
CA ARG A 206 2.03 -16.41 12.88
C ARG A 206 2.34 -17.13 11.58
N ASP A 207 2.95 -18.31 11.67
CA ASP A 207 3.28 -19.17 10.51
C ASP A 207 2.02 -19.62 9.77
N TYR A 208 1.01 -20.12 10.51
CA TYR A 208 -0.30 -20.43 9.94
C TYR A 208 -0.89 -19.23 9.19
N PHE A 209 -0.83 -18.04 9.79
CA PHE A 209 -1.43 -16.85 9.21
C PHE A 209 -0.76 -16.46 7.89
N ILE A 210 0.58 -16.34 7.89
CA ILE A 210 1.37 -15.95 6.72
C ILE A 210 1.27 -16.97 5.61
N ARG A 211 1.37 -18.26 5.92
CA ARG A 211 1.23 -19.36 4.95
C ARG A 211 -0.08 -19.23 4.16
N ASN A 212 -1.19 -19.03 4.88
CA ASN A 212 -2.51 -18.90 4.26
C ASN A 212 -2.70 -17.60 3.45
N LEU A 213 -1.96 -16.53 3.74
CA LEU A 213 -1.98 -15.31 2.91
C LEU A 213 -1.34 -15.57 1.54
N HIS A 214 -0.19 -16.25 1.52
CA HIS A 214 0.47 -16.65 0.28
C HIS A 214 -0.37 -17.65 -0.52
N ASP A 215 -0.92 -18.66 0.16
CA ASP A 215 -1.80 -19.68 -0.44
C ASP A 215 -3.07 -19.06 -1.06
N ALA A 216 -3.62 -17.98 -0.48
CA ALA A 216 -4.78 -17.28 -1.04
C ALA A 216 -4.49 -16.65 -2.42
N LEU A 217 -3.23 -16.28 -2.69
CA LEU A 217 -2.80 -15.74 -3.96
C LEU A 217 -2.33 -16.82 -4.94
N SER A 218 -1.58 -17.82 -4.47
CA SER A 218 -1.07 -18.90 -5.33
C SER A 218 -2.14 -19.92 -5.70
N GLY A 219 -3.15 -20.11 -4.85
CA GLY A 219 -4.12 -21.20 -4.97
C GLY A 219 -3.57 -22.57 -4.53
N HIS A 220 -2.32 -22.63 -4.06
CA HIS A 220 -1.70 -23.82 -3.48
C HIS A 220 -2.15 -24.03 -2.03
N SER A 221 -1.91 -25.20 -1.47
CA SER A 221 -2.08 -25.49 -0.04
C SER A 221 -0.76 -25.97 0.53
N SER A 222 -0.08 -25.09 1.26
CA SER A 222 1.28 -25.34 1.71
C SER A 222 1.33 -25.98 3.11
N SER A 223 2.40 -26.72 3.39
CA SER A 223 2.67 -27.29 4.71
C SER A 223 3.38 -26.30 5.65
N CYS A 224 4.26 -25.46 5.11
CA CYS A 224 5.05 -24.48 5.85
C CYS A 224 5.14 -23.14 5.11
N VAL A 225 5.66 -22.10 5.78
CA VAL A 225 5.78 -20.77 5.18
C VAL A 225 6.77 -20.76 4.00
N ALA A 226 7.89 -21.47 4.11
CA ALA A 226 8.89 -21.53 3.05
C ALA A 226 8.32 -22.07 1.73
N GLU A 227 7.51 -23.13 1.81
CA GLU A 227 6.78 -23.68 0.66
C GLU A 227 5.80 -22.65 0.10
N ALA A 228 4.99 -22.02 0.95
CA ALA A 228 4.01 -21.02 0.50
C ALA A 228 4.66 -19.82 -0.20
N VAL A 229 5.81 -19.35 0.31
CA VAL A 229 6.60 -18.30 -0.32
C VAL A 229 7.12 -18.74 -1.68
N ALA A 230 7.66 -19.96 -1.79
CA ALA A 230 8.16 -20.48 -3.07
C ALA A 230 7.05 -20.58 -4.13
N TYR A 231 5.88 -21.13 -3.79
CA TYR A 231 4.74 -21.19 -4.72
C TYR A 231 4.13 -19.82 -5.02
N SER A 232 4.12 -18.91 -4.05
CA SER A 232 3.63 -17.54 -4.24
C SER A 232 4.48 -16.73 -5.21
N GLU A 233 5.76 -17.07 -5.39
CA GLU A 233 6.67 -16.40 -6.32
C GLU A 233 6.29 -16.62 -7.78
N GLU A 234 5.80 -17.84 -8.09
CA GLU A 234 5.33 -18.25 -9.41
C GLU A 234 3.84 -17.95 -9.65
N SER A 235 3.14 -17.39 -8.65
CA SER A 235 1.72 -17.07 -8.80
C SER A 235 1.47 -16.02 -9.88
N ARG A 236 0.32 -16.15 -10.55
CA ARG A 236 -0.21 -15.12 -11.47
C ARG A 236 -0.51 -13.81 -10.73
N THR A 237 -1.03 -13.90 -9.51
CA THR A 237 -1.24 -12.74 -8.64
C THR A 237 -0.11 -12.67 -7.64
N LYS A 238 0.77 -11.69 -7.85
CA LYS A 238 2.06 -11.57 -7.20
C LYS A 238 1.95 -10.81 -5.88
N CYS A 239 2.42 -11.41 -4.79
CA CYS A 239 2.68 -10.68 -3.54
C CYS A 239 3.94 -9.83 -3.71
N ILE A 240 3.79 -8.56 -4.05
CA ILE A 240 4.93 -7.66 -4.29
C ILE A 240 5.41 -6.95 -3.02
N GLY A 241 4.68 -7.09 -1.92
CA GLY A 241 5.03 -6.53 -0.63
C GLY A 241 4.13 -7.04 0.47
N LEU A 242 4.72 -7.28 1.63
CA LEU A 242 4.01 -7.55 2.87
C LEU A 242 4.42 -6.47 3.88
N THR A 243 3.41 -5.84 4.48
CA THR A 243 3.55 -4.87 5.55
C THR A 243 3.04 -5.46 6.85
N ILE A 244 3.85 -5.40 7.91
CA ILE A 244 3.46 -5.85 9.25
C ILE A 244 3.48 -4.64 10.20
N GLU A 245 2.32 -4.36 10.82
CA GLU A 245 2.22 -3.40 11.92
C GLU A 245 2.72 -4.05 13.22
N THR A 246 3.63 -3.37 13.93
CA THR A 246 4.20 -3.88 15.18
C THR A 246 4.47 -2.75 16.20
N ARG A 247 4.79 -3.14 17.44
CA ARG A 247 5.35 -2.24 18.46
C ARG A 247 6.88 -2.27 18.37
N PRO A 248 7.58 -1.18 18.72
CA PRO A 248 9.05 -1.12 18.68
C PRO A 248 9.73 -2.23 19.48
N ASP A 249 9.17 -2.61 20.63
CA ASP A 249 9.67 -3.70 21.49
C ASP A 249 9.47 -5.12 20.90
N TYR A 250 8.67 -5.25 19.83
CA TYR A 250 8.46 -6.48 19.06
C TYR A 250 9.07 -6.40 17.67
N CYS A 251 10.18 -5.68 17.54
CA CYS A 251 10.91 -5.53 16.28
C CYS A 251 12.43 -5.54 16.54
N LEU A 252 12.86 -6.61 17.21
CA LEU A 252 14.25 -6.93 17.54
C LEU A 252 14.77 -8.02 16.59
N GLY A 253 16.06 -8.36 16.68
CA GLY A 253 16.73 -9.32 15.79
C GLY A 253 15.95 -10.61 15.47
N PRO A 254 15.42 -11.35 16.46
CA PRO A 254 14.60 -12.54 16.20
C PRO A 254 13.31 -12.23 15.43
N HIS A 255 12.59 -11.18 15.80
CA HIS A 255 11.36 -10.76 15.13
C HIS A 255 11.62 -10.33 13.68
N LEU A 256 12.72 -9.61 13.43
CA LEU A 256 13.13 -9.19 12.09
C LEU A 256 13.46 -10.39 11.20
N ARG A 257 14.10 -11.43 11.74
CA ARG A 257 14.36 -12.68 11.00
C ARG A 257 13.07 -13.39 10.59
N ASP A 258 12.11 -13.49 11.51
CA ASP A 258 10.79 -14.07 11.21
C ASP A 258 10.08 -13.26 10.11
N MET A 259 10.08 -11.93 10.22
CA MET A 259 9.49 -11.05 9.21
C MET A 259 10.14 -11.21 7.83
N LEU A 260 11.48 -11.32 7.77
CA LEU A 260 12.19 -11.60 6.51
C LEU A 260 11.76 -12.94 5.90
N ALA A 261 11.67 -13.99 6.72
CA ALA A 261 11.23 -15.32 6.29
C ALA A 261 9.77 -15.31 5.79
N TYR A 262 8.93 -14.45 6.35
CA TYR A 262 7.55 -14.23 5.91
C TYR A 262 7.43 -13.44 4.59
N GLY A 263 8.53 -12.94 4.03
CA GLY A 263 8.52 -12.08 2.85
C GLY A 263 8.06 -10.64 3.15
N CYS A 264 8.15 -10.21 4.41
CA CYS A 264 7.88 -8.83 4.81
C CYS A 264 8.91 -7.88 4.17
N THR A 265 8.44 -6.71 3.72
CA THR A 265 9.26 -5.68 3.06
C THR A 265 9.15 -4.33 3.75
N ARG A 266 8.06 -4.12 4.51
CA ARG A 266 7.76 -2.88 5.20
C ARG A 266 7.28 -3.14 6.62
N ILE A 267 7.83 -2.39 7.56
CA ILE A 267 7.41 -2.43 8.96
C ILE A 267 6.74 -1.11 9.28
N GLU A 268 5.60 -1.19 9.94
CA GLU A 268 4.94 -0.02 10.48
C GLU A 268 4.97 -0.03 12.00
N MET A 269 5.48 1.04 12.60
CA MET A 269 5.70 1.14 14.03
C MET A 269 4.82 2.21 14.66
N GLY A 270 4.13 1.85 15.72
CA GLY A 270 3.40 2.80 16.55
C GLY A 270 4.32 3.59 17.47
N VAL A 271 4.95 4.66 16.97
CA VAL A 271 5.81 5.57 17.76
C VAL A 271 4.95 6.52 18.59
N GLN A 272 3.96 7.13 17.92
CA GLN A 272 2.99 8.09 18.42
C GLN A 272 3.58 9.44 18.84
N SER A 273 4.64 9.45 19.65
CA SER A 273 5.35 10.64 20.13
C SER A 273 6.85 10.41 20.20
N VAL A 274 7.64 11.48 20.02
CA VAL A 274 9.10 11.48 20.23
C VAL A 274 9.50 11.83 21.67
N TYR A 275 8.53 12.09 22.56
CA TYR A 275 8.80 12.48 23.93
C TYR A 275 8.58 11.33 24.93
N GLU A 276 9.54 11.14 25.84
CA GLU A 276 9.51 10.08 26.86
C GLU A 276 8.42 10.31 27.93
N ASP A 277 8.16 11.56 28.31
CA ASP A 277 7.08 11.90 29.24
C ASP A 277 5.72 11.45 28.69
N VAL A 278 5.46 11.72 27.41
CA VAL A 278 4.22 11.31 26.73
C VAL A 278 4.13 9.79 26.63
N ALA A 279 5.22 9.10 26.29
CA ALA A 279 5.23 7.63 26.23
C ALA A 279 4.90 6.99 27.58
N ARG A 280 5.44 7.55 28.68
CA ARG A 280 5.15 7.12 30.05
C ARG A 280 3.71 7.44 30.45
N ASP A 281 3.29 8.70 30.34
CA ASP A 281 2.00 9.18 30.86
C ASP A 281 0.81 8.59 30.09
N THR A 282 1.01 8.21 28.82
CA THR A 282 -0.02 7.53 28.01
C THR A 282 -0.02 6.00 28.15
N ASN A 283 0.82 5.45 29.03
CA ASN A 283 1.05 4.03 29.22
C ASN A 283 1.34 3.28 27.91
N ARG A 284 2.33 3.77 27.14
CA ARG A 284 2.66 3.23 25.81
C ARG A 284 3.34 1.85 25.87
N GLY A 285 4.04 1.57 26.97
CA GLY A 285 4.75 0.31 27.22
C GLY A 285 6.06 0.14 26.44
N HIS A 286 6.65 1.22 25.92
CA HIS A 286 8.01 1.27 25.38
C HIS A 286 8.58 2.70 25.53
N THR A 287 9.91 2.83 25.45
CA THR A 287 10.60 4.13 25.44
C THR A 287 10.80 4.66 24.02
N VAL A 288 11.15 5.93 23.89
CA VAL A 288 11.57 6.53 22.61
C VAL A 288 12.96 6.01 22.23
N GLU A 289 13.83 5.73 23.20
CA GLU A 289 15.13 5.12 22.90
C GLU A 289 15.00 3.75 22.21
N ALA A 290 14.07 2.90 22.67
CA ALA A 290 13.77 1.63 22.02
C ALA A 290 13.28 1.80 20.57
N VAL A 291 12.59 2.91 20.26
CA VAL A 291 12.19 3.25 18.88
C VAL A 291 13.42 3.51 18.02
N LYS A 292 14.37 4.31 18.49
CA LYS A 292 15.59 4.66 17.73
C LYS A 292 16.45 3.44 17.45
N GLU A 293 16.60 2.56 18.44
CA GLU A 293 17.32 1.30 18.27
C GLU A 293 16.63 0.41 17.24
N CYS A 294 15.31 0.26 17.36
CA CYS A 294 14.50 -0.53 16.47
C CYS A 294 14.57 -0.02 15.01
N PHE A 295 14.58 1.29 14.81
CA PHE A 295 14.76 1.88 13.48
C PHE A 295 16.11 1.52 12.87
N CYS A 296 17.18 1.57 13.66
CA CYS A 296 18.51 1.14 13.23
C CYS A 296 18.48 -0.32 12.75
N LEU A 297 17.98 -1.22 13.59
CA LEU A 297 17.92 -2.65 13.29
C LEU A 297 17.08 -2.94 12.03
N ALA A 298 15.91 -2.31 11.91
CA ALA A 298 15.02 -2.49 10.76
C ALA A 298 15.64 -1.96 9.46
N LYS A 299 16.26 -0.77 9.48
CA LYS A 299 16.91 -0.19 8.30
C LYS A 299 18.15 -0.99 7.88
N ASP A 300 18.94 -1.47 8.83
CA ASP A 300 20.12 -2.30 8.57
C ASP A 300 19.77 -3.71 8.08
N ALA A 301 18.57 -4.20 8.39
CA ALA A 301 17.98 -5.40 7.78
C ALA A 301 17.28 -5.11 6.43
N GLY A 302 17.35 -3.87 5.93
CA GLY A 302 16.82 -3.47 4.63
C GLY A 302 15.35 -3.06 4.60
N PHE A 303 14.60 -3.19 5.70
CA PHE A 303 13.17 -2.87 5.71
C PHE A 303 12.89 -1.40 5.42
N LYS A 304 11.78 -1.14 4.73
CA LYS A 304 11.14 0.17 4.73
C LYS A 304 10.47 0.40 6.09
N VAL A 305 10.76 1.54 6.72
CA VAL A 305 10.24 1.89 8.06
C VAL A 305 9.21 3.02 7.93
N VAL A 306 8.01 2.76 8.40
CA VAL A 306 6.91 3.74 8.44
C VAL A 306 6.44 3.90 9.86
N CYS A 307 6.14 5.14 10.26
CA CYS A 307 5.76 5.43 11.64
C CYS A 307 4.33 5.92 11.71
N HIS A 308 3.63 5.52 12.77
CA HIS A 308 2.39 6.16 13.18
C HIS A 308 2.77 7.24 14.18
N MET A 309 2.33 8.47 13.92
CA MET A 309 2.51 9.62 14.82
C MET A 309 1.14 10.22 15.12
N MET A 310 0.95 10.66 16.37
CA MET A 310 -0.31 11.18 16.86
C MET A 310 -0.13 12.59 17.43
N PRO A 311 -0.57 13.65 16.73
CA PRO A 311 -0.68 14.97 17.33
C PRO A 311 -1.85 15.02 18.32
N ASP A 312 -1.92 16.08 19.10
CA ASP A 312 -3.01 16.35 20.06
C ASP A 312 -3.10 15.30 21.18
N LEU A 313 -1.96 14.68 21.54
CA LEU A 313 -1.89 13.76 22.68
C LEU A 313 -1.98 14.54 24.02
N PRO A 314 -2.43 13.91 25.12
CA PRO A 314 -2.42 14.53 26.45
C PRO A 314 -1.03 15.07 26.82
N ASN A 315 -1.01 16.22 27.49
CA ASN A 315 0.21 16.92 27.93
C ASN A 315 1.14 17.41 26.78
N VAL A 316 0.70 17.36 25.53
CA VAL A 316 1.40 17.91 24.36
C VAL A 316 0.62 19.10 23.81
N GLY A 317 1.17 20.30 23.98
CA GLY A 317 0.62 21.51 23.40
C GLY A 317 0.98 21.69 21.93
N TRP A 318 0.43 22.74 21.31
CA TRP A 318 0.59 23.05 19.89
C TRP A 318 2.05 23.18 19.46
N GLU A 319 2.83 23.94 20.23
CA GLU A 319 4.24 24.21 19.95
C GLU A 319 5.06 22.92 20.03
N ARG A 320 4.75 22.07 21.03
CA ARG A 320 5.38 20.75 21.19
C ARG A 320 5.03 19.80 20.05
N ASP A 321 3.81 19.83 19.52
CA ASP A 321 3.46 19.02 18.35
C ASP A 321 4.30 19.43 17.13
N ILE A 322 4.40 20.73 16.83
CA ILE A 322 5.21 21.22 15.71
C ILE A 322 6.69 20.83 15.87
N GLU A 323 7.24 21.00 17.06
CA GLU A 323 8.64 20.64 17.33
C GLU A 323 8.87 19.14 17.26
N ALA A 324 7.94 18.32 17.76
CA ALA A 324 8.02 16.86 17.66
C ALA A 324 8.10 16.39 16.19
N PHE A 325 7.32 16.98 15.29
CA PHE A 325 7.39 16.63 13.86
C PHE A 325 8.66 17.17 13.20
N ARG A 326 9.14 18.36 13.59
CA ARG A 326 10.44 18.87 13.13
C ARG A 326 11.55 17.90 13.53
N GLU A 327 11.63 17.53 14.81
CA GLU A 327 12.61 16.56 15.32
C GLU A 327 12.50 15.21 14.60
N PHE A 328 11.28 14.70 14.41
CA PHE A 328 11.06 13.42 13.72
C PHE A 328 11.61 13.39 12.28
N PHE A 329 11.55 14.51 11.56
CA PHE A 329 12.06 14.61 10.19
C PHE A 329 13.54 15.00 10.11
N GLU A 330 14.01 15.87 11.01
CA GLU A 330 15.35 16.44 10.95
C GLU A 330 16.38 15.57 11.69
N SER A 331 16.01 14.96 12.82
CA SER A 331 16.91 14.15 13.63
C SER A 331 17.31 12.86 12.91
N PRO A 332 18.63 12.59 12.76
CA PRO A 332 19.13 11.32 12.22
C PRO A 332 18.65 10.09 12.99
N ALA A 333 18.19 10.24 14.24
CA ALA A 333 17.68 9.13 15.05
C ALA A 333 16.33 8.58 14.55
N PHE A 334 15.58 9.34 13.75
CA PHE A 334 14.26 8.94 13.26
C PHE A 334 14.26 8.79 11.72
N ARG A 335 14.08 9.90 10.99
CA ARG A 335 14.08 9.96 9.51
C ARG A 335 13.44 8.73 8.85
N ALA A 336 12.18 8.47 9.17
CA ALA A 336 11.44 7.33 8.62
C ALA A 336 11.17 7.51 7.11
N ASP A 337 10.87 6.43 6.41
CA ASP A 337 10.54 6.47 4.97
C ASP A 337 9.09 6.89 4.71
N GLY A 338 8.25 6.81 5.74
CA GLY A 338 6.86 7.21 5.63
C GLY A 338 6.18 7.46 6.97
N LEU A 339 5.02 8.11 6.86
CA LEU A 339 4.23 8.59 7.98
C LEU A 339 2.75 8.21 7.80
N LYS A 340 2.15 7.73 8.89
CA LYS A 340 0.70 7.70 9.10
C LYS A 340 0.38 8.71 10.21
N LEU A 341 -0.25 9.81 9.82
CA LEU A 341 -0.58 10.92 10.71
C LEU A 341 -1.99 10.73 11.27
N TYR A 342 -2.10 10.45 12.57
CA TYR A 342 -3.36 10.12 13.23
C TYR A 342 -3.65 11.08 14.37
N PRO A 343 -4.34 12.21 14.11
CA PRO A 343 -4.81 13.06 15.19
C PRO A 343 -5.57 12.26 16.24
N THR A 344 -5.32 12.59 17.51
CA THR A 344 -5.91 11.90 18.64
C THR A 344 -7.43 12.05 18.63
N LEU A 345 -8.14 10.96 18.90
CA LEU A 345 -9.60 10.91 18.95
C LEU A 345 -10.04 10.40 20.32
N VAL A 346 -11.07 11.04 20.89
CA VAL A 346 -11.71 10.57 22.11
C VAL A 346 -12.82 9.60 21.73
N ILE A 347 -12.68 8.36 22.20
CA ILE A 347 -13.61 7.26 21.91
C ILE A 347 -14.08 6.68 23.23
N ARG A 348 -15.37 6.42 23.36
CA ARG A 348 -15.96 5.79 24.55
C ARG A 348 -15.25 4.47 24.90
N GLY A 349 -15.07 4.23 26.19
CA GLY A 349 -14.41 3.01 26.69
C GLY A 349 -12.88 3.05 26.67
N THR A 350 -12.29 4.22 26.41
CA THR A 350 -10.83 4.44 26.51
C THR A 350 -10.47 5.20 27.78
N GLY A 351 -9.24 5.06 28.27
CA GLY A 351 -8.75 5.87 29.39
C GLY A 351 -8.74 7.37 29.08
N LEU A 352 -8.51 7.74 27.82
CA LEU A 352 -8.58 9.12 27.34
C LEU A 352 -9.99 9.71 27.46
N TYR A 353 -11.04 8.89 27.30
CA TYR A 353 -12.42 9.32 27.48
C TYR A 353 -12.71 9.73 28.93
N GLU A 354 -12.13 9.05 29.91
CA GLU A 354 -12.29 9.43 31.33
C GLU A 354 -11.57 10.76 31.63
N LEU A 355 -10.38 10.99 31.05
CA LEU A 355 -9.70 12.30 31.16
C LEU A 355 -10.53 13.43 30.53
N TRP A 356 -11.12 13.17 29.36
CA TRP A 356 -12.00 14.13 28.69
C TRP A 356 -13.25 14.43 29.52
N LYS A 357 -13.90 13.39 30.06
CA LYS A 357 -15.11 13.51 30.89
C LYS A 357 -14.84 14.27 32.19
N ALA A 358 -13.66 14.12 32.77
CA ALA A 358 -13.22 14.87 33.95
C ALA A 358 -12.77 16.31 33.65
N GLY A 359 -12.72 16.73 32.38
CA GLY A 359 -12.23 18.04 31.98
C GLY A 359 -10.69 18.18 32.03
N LEU A 360 -9.97 17.07 32.19
CA LEU A 360 -8.50 17.03 32.24
C LEU A 360 -7.84 16.94 30.86
N TYR A 361 -8.62 16.67 29.81
CA TYR A 361 -8.15 16.65 28.43
C TYR A 361 -9.19 17.26 27.50
N ARG A 362 -8.71 18.04 26.52
CA ARG A 362 -9.54 18.61 25.46
C ARG A 362 -8.76 18.62 24.16
N ASN A 363 -9.36 18.09 23.10
CA ASN A 363 -8.81 18.16 21.76
C ASN A 363 -8.67 19.60 21.25
N TYR A 364 -7.81 19.78 20.24
CA TYR A 364 -7.79 21.01 19.47
C TYR A 364 -9.13 21.30 18.82
N HIS A 365 -9.40 22.60 18.63
CA HIS A 365 -10.47 23.04 17.74
C HIS A 365 -10.22 22.53 16.31
N PRO A 366 -11.25 22.12 15.55
CA PRO A 366 -11.08 21.56 14.20
C PRO A 366 -10.23 22.42 13.27
N ASP A 367 -10.45 23.74 13.24
CA ASP A 367 -9.66 24.66 12.40
C ASP A 367 -8.19 24.73 12.82
N LYS A 368 -7.92 24.66 14.14
CA LYS A 368 -6.56 24.61 14.66
C LYS A 368 -5.90 23.30 14.21
N LEU A 369 -6.60 22.17 14.31
CA LEU A 369 -6.06 20.89 13.85
C LEU A 369 -5.78 20.87 12.34
N VAL A 370 -6.64 21.47 11.52
CA VAL A 370 -6.39 21.61 10.07
C VAL A 370 -5.12 22.43 9.82
N ASP A 371 -4.93 23.54 10.55
CA ASP A 371 -3.71 24.36 10.45
C ASP A 371 -2.47 23.59 10.90
N LEU A 372 -2.57 22.79 11.97
CA LEU A 372 -1.47 21.93 12.45
C LEU A 372 -1.03 20.96 11.37
N VAL A 373 -1.99 20.22 10.81
CA VAL A 373 -1.73 19.22 9.76
C VAL A 373 -1.14 19.89 8.53
N ALA A 374 -1.66 21.05 8.10
CA ALA A 374 -1.12 21.81 6.97
C ALA A 374 0.36 22.18 7.18
N ARG A 375 0.72 22.63 8.39
CA ARG A 375 2.11 22.95 8.74
C ARG A 375 2.99 21.71 8.80
N ILE A 376 2.53 20.62 9.43
CA ILE A 376 3.26 19.34 9.45
C ILE A 376 3.56 18.85 8.03
N LEU A 377 2.56 18.89 7.13
CA LEU A 377 2.73 18.47 5.75
C LEU A 377 3.74 19.31 4.96
N SER A 378 3.95 20.57 5.35
CA SER A 378 4.97 21.44 4.75
C SER A 378 6.40 21.09 5.18
N LEU A 379 6.56 20.43 6.35
CA LEU A 379 7.85 19.96 6.86
C LEU A 379 8.28 18.62 6.24
N VAL A 380 7.36 17.90 5.59
CA VAL A 380 7.61 16.53 5.09
C VAL A 380 8.71 16.54 4.02
N PRO A 381 9.84 15.85 4.24
CA PRO A 381 10.91 15.81 3.26
C PRO A 381 10.53 15.05 1.99
N PRO A 382 11.18 15.34 0.84
CA PRO A 382 10.86 14.72 -0.45
C PRO A 382 11.02 13.19 -0.52
N TRP A 383 11.78 12.59 0.40
CA TRP A 383 11.95 11.14 0.49
C TRP A 383 10.90 10.45 1.38
N VAL A 384 9.99 11.20 2.01
CA VAL A 384 8.97 10.66 2.93
C VAL A 384 7.62 10.54 2.23
N ARG A 385 6.94 9.41 2.43
CA ARG A 385 5.56 9.21 1.97
C ARG A 385 4.56 9.36 3.11
N VAL A 386 3.59 10.28 3.00
CA VAL A 386 2.44 10.32 3.92
C VAL A 386 1.34 9.40 3.41
N TYR A 387 1.14 8.26 4.07
CA TYR A 387 0.18 7.24 3.64
C TYR A 387 -1.26 7.63 3.96
N ARG A 388 -1.46 8.16 5.17
CA ARG A 388 -2.79 8.52 5.70
C ARG A 388 -2.70 9.74 6.60
N ILE A 389 -3.77 10.50 6.58
CA ILE A 389 -4.05 11.63 7.46
C ILE A 389 -5.44 11.32 7.99
N GLN A 390 -5.52 10.97 9.28
CA GLN A 390 -6.67 10.39 10.00
C GLN A 390 -6.83 8.85 9.86
N ARG A 391 -7.48 8.25 10.87
CA ARG A 391 -7.83 6.82 10.92
C ARG A 391 -9.20 6.56 10.29
N ASP A 392 -9.43 5.32 9.84
CA ASP A 392 -10.71 4.90 9.25
C ASP A 392 -11.79 4.61 10.32
N ILE A 393 -11.89 5.43 11.37
CA ILE A 393 -12.88 5.25 12.45
C ILE A 393 -14.19 5.94 12.07
N PRO A 394 -15.35 5.26 12.15
CA PRO A 394 -16.64 5.90 11.90
C PRO A 394 -16.89 7.09 12.85
N MET A 395 -17.20 8.26 12.28
CA MET A 395 -17.46 9.49 13.05
C MET A 395 -18.52 9.35 14.15
N PRO A 396 -19.61 8.57 13.99
CA PRO A 396 -20.58 8.37 15.09
C PRO A 396 -20.01 7.73 16.36
N LEU A 397 -18.82 7.12 16.30
CA LEU A 397 -18.13 6.53 17.46
C LEU A 397 -17.14 7.51 18.13
N VAL A 398 -16.88 8.65 17.50
CA VAL A 398 -15.94 9.66 17.98
C VAL A 398 -16.68 10.67 18.83
N THR A 399 -16.30 10.79 20.11
CA THR A 399 -16.89 11.75 21.04
C THR A 399 -16.30 13.14 20.84
N SER A 400 -14.98 13.24 20.62
CA SER A 400 -14.26 14.50 20.42
C SER A 400 -13.00 14.28 19.57
N GLY A 401 -12.54 15.33 18.89
CA GLY A 401 -11.39 15.30 17.97
C GLY A 401 -11.78 15.74 16.56
N VAL A 402 -11.44 14.92 15.55
CA VAL A 402 -11.72 15.21 14.14
C VAL A 402 -13.22 15.11 13.86
N GLU A 403 -13.82 16.18 13.34
CA GLU A 403 -15.25 16.23 13.00
C GLU A 403 -15.57 15.79 11.55
N LYS A 404 -14.61 15.94 10.63
CA LYS A 404 -14.82 15.71 9.19
C LYS A 404 -13.91 14.62 8.65
N GLY A 405 -14.48 13.74 7.83
CA GLY A 405 -13.76 12.63 7.20
C GLY A 405 -12.87 13.00 6.01
N ASN A 406 -12.67 14.29 5.69
CA ASN A 406 -11.87 14.76 4.57
C ASN A 406 -10.67 15.64 5.00
N LEU A 407 -10.04 15.33 6.13
CA LEU A 407 -8.97 16.15 6.72
C LEU A 407 -7.79 16.43 5.76
N ARG A 408 -7.42 15.48 4.88
CA ARG A 408 -6.38 15.70 3.87
C ARG A 408 -6.73 16.84 2.91
N GLU A 409 -7.97 16.90 2.44
CA GLU A 409 -8.44 17.94 1.51
C GLU A 409 -8.43 19.31 2.19
N LEU A 410 -8.95 19.38 3.42
CA LEU A 410 -8.96 20.60 4.23
C LEU A 410 -7.55 21.11 4.51
N ALA A 411 -6.62 20.20 4.85
CA ALA A 411 -5.22 20.55 5.09
C ALA A 411 -4.55 21.08 3.81
N LEU A 412 -4.76 20.44 2.65
CA LEU A 412 -4.20 20.92 1.38
C LEU A 412 -4.76 22.29 0.97
N ALA A 413 -6.07 22.52 1.14
CA ALA A 413 -6.67 23.82 0.90
C ALA A 413 -6.10 24.89 1.84
N ARG A 414 -5.89 24.55 3.12
CA ARG A 414 -5.26 25.43 4.09
C ARG A 414 -3.81 25.73 3.75
N MET A 415 -3.04 24.73 3.29
CA MET A 415 -1.67 24.94 2.80
C MET A 415 -1.65 25.93 1.63
N ALA A 416 -2.55 25.78 0.66
CA ALA A 416 -2.65 26.70 -0.47
C ALA A 416 -2.93 28.14 -0.02
N ALA A 417 -3.86 28.32 0.94
CA ALA A 417 -4.16 29.63 1.52
C ALA A 417 -2.96 30.26 2.27
N LEU A 418 -2.03 29.45 2.77
CA LEU A 418 -0.81 29.88 3.46
C LEU A 418 0.40 30.01 2.52
N GLY A 419 0.25 29.72 1.22
CA GLY A 419 1.38 29.67 0.28
C GLY A 419 2.37 28.53 0.56
N LEU A 420 1.95 27.50 1.29
CA LEU A 420 2.77 26.33 1.62
C LEU A 420 2.65 25.25 0.54
N ARG A 421 3.71 24.46 0.37
CA ARG A 421 3.76 23.32 -0.57
C ARG A 421 3.98 22.02 0.18
N CYS A 422 3.26 20.97 -0.23
CA CYS A 422 3.50 19.60 0.25
C CYS A 422 4.39 18.88 -0.74
N ARG A 423 5.61 18.50 -0.33
CA ARG A 423 6.56 17.80 -1.19
C ARG A 423 6.69 16.31 -0.87
N ASP A 424 5.66 15.72 -0.24
CA ASP A 424 5.68 14.29 0.06
C ASP A 424 5.63 13.44 -1.23
N VAL A 425 6.15 12.21 -1.13
CA VAL A 425 6.19 11.26 -2.26
C VAL A 425 4.80 11.00 -2.84
N ARG A 426 3.75 10.97 -2.01
CA ARG A 426 2.38 10.63 -2.43
C ARG A 426 1.74 11.74 -3.26
N THR A 427 1.99 13.01 -2.95
CA THR A 427 1.37 14.12 -3.68
C THR A 427 2.08 14.33 -5.01
N ARG A 428 3.38 14.01 -5.10
CA ARG A 428 4.18 14.19 -6.31
C ARG A 428 4.09 13.03 -7.30
N GLU A 429 3.58 11.85 -6.90
CA GLU A 429 3.58 10.67 -7.77
C GLU A 429 2.77 10.90 -9.07
N ALA A 430 3.36 10.53 -10.21
CA ALA A 430 2.78 10.78 -11.54
C ALA A 430 1.33 10.28 -11.70
N GLY A 431 0.99 9.14 -11.10
CA GLY A 431 -0.37 8.60 -11.14
C GLY A 431 -1.40 9.46 -10.40
N ILE A 432 -1.02 10.16 -9.34
CA ILE A 432 -1.90 11.07 -8.60
C ILE A 432 -2.01 12.40 -9.34
N GLN A 433 -0.90 12.91 -9.87
CA GLN A 433 -0.85 14.13 -10.67
C GLN A 433 -1.69 14.03 -11.95
N ASP A 434 -1.65 12.90 -12.66
CA ASP A 434 -2.49 12.67 -13.84
C ASP A 434 -4.00 12.56 -13.49
N ILE A 435 -4.34 11.93 -12.36
CA ILE A 435 -5.74 11.78 -11.93
C ILE A 435 -6.32 13.13 -11.50
N HIS A 436 -5.61 13.90 -10.67
CA HIS A 436 -6.13 15.11 -10.06
C HIS A 436 -5.90 16.38 -10.88
N HIS A 437 -4.79 16.45 -11.61
CA HIS A 437 -4.35 17.68 -12.28
C HIS A 437 -4.09 17.50 -13.78
N LYS A 438 -4.21 16.27 -14.32
CA LYS A 438 -3.92 15.94 -15.73
C LYS A 438 -2.50 16.33 -16.16
N VAL A 439 -1.58 16.40 -15.20
CA VAL A 439 -0.18 16.75 -15.44
C VAL A 439 0.60 15.48 -15.80
N ARG A 440 1.37 15.56 -16.90
CA ARG A 440 2.30 14.51 -17.32
C ARG A 440 3.71 15.11 -17.36
N PRO A 441 4.72 14.39 -16.84
CA PRO A 441 6.09 14.87 -16.84
C PRO A 441 6.61 15.02 -18.27
N GLU A 442 7.31 16.12 -18.51
CA GLU A 442 7.87 16.48 -19.82
C GLU A 442 9.39 16.40 -19.82
N ALA A 443 10.03 16.82 -18.73
CA ALA A 443 11.48 16.88 -18.58
C ALA A 443 11.93 16.10 -17.34
N VAL A 444 12.13 14.79 -17.51
CA VAL A 444 12.48 13.89 -16.40
C VAL A 444 14.00 13.84 -16.20
N GLU A 445 14.45 14.12 -14.98
CA GLU A 445 15.85 14.14 -14.56
C GLU A 445 16.11 13.15 -13.41
N LEU A 446 17.33 12.63 -13.32
CA LEU A 446 17.77 11.82 -12.18
C LEU A 446 18.25 12.75 -11.06
N ILE A 447 17.55 12.71 -9.92
CA ILE A 447 17.85 13.50 -8.73
C ILE A 447 18.31 12.57 -7.60
N ARG A 448 19.40 12.95 -6.94
CA ARG A 448 19.96 12.25 -5.78
C ARG A 448 19.83 13.13 -4.53
N ARG A 449 19.44 12.53 -3.41
CA ARG A 449 19.40 13.17 -2.09
C ARG A 449 20.00 12.22 -1.06
N ASP A 450 21.07 12.65 -0.41
CA ASP A 450 21.75 11.89 0.64
C ASP A 450 21.40 12.43 2.03
N TYR A 451 21.20 11.52 2.98
CA TYR A 451 20.95 11.87 4.37
C TYR A 451 21.44 10.78 5.33
N SER A 452 21.93 11.19 6.50
CA SER A 452 22.24 10.26 7.58
C SER A 452 20.96 9.83 8.28
N ALA A 453 20.80 8.53 8.54
CA ALA A 453 19.72 8.02 9.39
C ALA A 453 20.17 6.75 10.14
N ASN A 454 19.97 6.76 11.46
CA ASN A 454 20.28 5.65 12.37
C ASN A 454 21.68 5.09 12.10
N SER A 455 22.69 5.96 12.17
CA SER A 455 24.10 5.65 11.94
C SER A 455 24.47 5.10 10.55
N GLY A 456 23.55 5.11 9.57
CA GLY A 456 23.80 4.71 8.19
C GLY A 456 23.66 5.87 7.20
N TRP A 457 24.22 5.68 6.02
CA TRP A 457 24.09 6.60 4.90
C TRP A 457 22.95 6.14 4.00
N GLU A 458 21.87 6.93 3.96
CA GLU A 458 20.75 6.74 3.03
C GLU A 458 20.94 7.62 1.79
N THR A 459 20.76 7.02 0.63
CA THR A 459 20.72 7.68 -0.67
C THR A 459 19.34 7.45 -1.29
N PHE A 460 18.60 8.53 -1.49
CA PHE A 460 17.33 8.55 -2.20
C PHE A 460 17.57 9.00 -3.65
N LEU A 461 17.48 8.05 -4.57
CA LEU A 461 17.53 8.30 -6.02
C LEU A 461 16.11 8.40 -6.53
N ALA A 462 15.84 9.38 -7.40
CA ALA A 462 14.53 9.53 -8.01
C ALA A 462 14.62 10.08 -9.42
N TYR A 463 13.77 9.59 -10.30
CA TYR A 463 13.47 10.26 -11.56
C TYR A 463 12.28 11.19 -11.32
N GLU A 464 12.52 12.49 -11.47
CA GLU A 464 11.56 13.57 -11.18
C GLU A 464 11.54 14.58 -12.33
N ASP A 465 10.39 15.21 -12.60
CA ASP A 465 10.31 16.45 -13.36
C ASP A 465 10.44 17.61 -12.37
N PRO A 466 11.59 18.31 -12.31
CA PRO A 466 11.82 19.36 -11.32
C PRO A 466 10.98 20.63 -11.59
N ARG A 467 10.51 20.83 -12.82
CA ARG A 467 9.70 22.02 -13.19
C ARG A 467 8.26 21.84 -12.72
N GLN A 468 7.70 20.66 -12.91
CA GLN A 468 6.33 20.33 -12.53
C GLN A 468 6.23 19.70 -11.13
N ASP A 469 7.36 19.41 -10.49
CA ASP A 469 7.50 18.69 -9.21
C ASP A 469 6.82 17.30 -9.21
N VAL A 470 6.94 16.58 -10.32
CA VAL A 470 6.32 15.25 -10.53
C VAL A 470 7.37 14.14 -10.32
N LEU A 471 7.01 13.10 -9.59
CA LEU A 471 7.84 11.94 -9.29
C LEU A 471 7.44 10.73 -10.15
N VAL A 472 8.40 10.20 -10.93
CA VAL A 472 8.20 9.08 -11.86
C VAL A 472 8.65 7.76 -11.25
N GLY A 473 9.78 7.74 -10.55
CA GLY A 473 10.28 6.55 -9.87
C GLY A 473 11.29 6.90 -8.80
N LEU A 474 11.46 6.01 -7.83
CA LEU A 474 12.38 6.18 -6.70
C LEU A 474 13.11 4.88 -6.36
N LEU A 475 14.29 5.02 -5.76
CA LEU A 475 15.06 3.95 -5.15
C LEU A 475 15.67 4.44 -3.83
N ARG A 476 15.64 3.59 -2.80
CA ARG A 476 16.31 3.80 -1.51
C ARG A 476 17.51 2.88 -1.41
N LEU A 477 18.70 3.45 -1.34
CA LEU A 477 19.96 2.73 -1.15
C LEU A 477 20.53 3.08 0.23
N ARG A 478 20.98 2.08 0.98
CA ARG A 478 21.60 2.28 2.29
C ARG A 478 23.00 1.66 2.32
N GLN A 479 23.97 2.42 2.77
CA GLN A 479 25.21 1.87 3.30
C GLN A 479 25.06 1.69 4.82
N VAL A 480 25.29 0.46 5.29
CA VAL A 480 25.29 0.18 6.73
C VAL A 480 26.63 0.62 7.30
N SER A 481 26.59 1.41 8.38
CA SER A 481 27.78 1.81 9.15
C SER A 481 27.52 1.74 10.65
N GLY A 482 28.57 1.50 11.44
CA GLY A 482 28.56 1.66 12.90
C GLY A 482 28.15 0.44 13.74
N ARG A 483 27.58 -0.63 13.17
CA ARG A 483 27.28 -1.89 13.90
C ARG A 483 28.23 -3.03 13.55
N SER A 484 28.43 -3.95 14.50
CA SER A 484 29.27 -5.12 14.31
C SER A 484 28.67 -6.09 13.29
N ASP A 485 29.51 -6.74 12.47
CA ASP A 485 29.08 -7.77 11.50
C ASP A 485 28.30 -8.92 12.14
N LYS A 486 28.54 -9.19 13.42
CA LYS A 486 27.90 -10.28 14.15
C LYS A 486 26.42 -10.03 14.41
N GLU A 487 26.02 -8.76 14.54
CA GLU A 487 24.62 -8.35 14.77
C GLU A 487 23.78 -8.29 13.49
N ARG A 488 24.44 -8.29 12.33
CA ARG A 488 23.79 -8.22 11.01
C ARG A 488 23.32 -9.60 10.55
N GLN A 489 22.36 -9.60 9.64
CA GLN A 489 21.94 -10.84 8.96
C GLN A 489 23.15 -11.47 8.26
N PRO A 490 23.30 -12.81 8.27
CA PRO A 490 24.46 -13.49 7.70
C PRO A 490 24.79 -13.05 6.27
N GLU A 491 23.75 -12.86 5.44
CA GLU A 491 23.82 -12.46 4.04
C GLU A 491 24.27 -11.00 3.85
N LEU A 492 24.18 -10.18 4.90
CA LEU A 492 24.52 -8.76 4.89
C LEU A 492 25.86 -8.45 5.58
N ARG A 493 26.64 -9.48 5.91
CA ARG A 493 27.98 -9.32 6.52
C ARG A 493 29.00 -8.80 5.52
N GLY A 494 30.03 -8.11 6.03
CA GLY A 494 31.04 -7.45 5.21
C GLY A 494 30.56 -6.11 4.62
N ARG A 495 31.19 -5.71 3.51
CA ARG A 495 30.90 -4.45 2.81
C ARG A 495 29.76 -4.63 1.83
N VAL A 496 28.55 -4.36 2.29
CA VAL A 496 27.30 -4.56 1.53
C VAL A 496 26.50 -3.26 1.49
N SER A 497 25.99 -2.92 0.30
CA SER A 497 24.97 -1.89 0.13
C SER A 497 23.59 -2.53 -0.02
N ILE A 498 22.55 -1.90 0.53
CA ILE A 498 21.22 -2.49 0.59
C ILE A 498 20.24 -1.59 -0.17
N VAL A 499 19.58 -2.13 -1.19
CA VAL A 499 18.42 -1.52 -1.83
C VAL A 499 17.19 -1.87 -1.00
N ARG A 500 16.61 -0.86 -0.35
CA ARG A 500 15.50 -0.95 0.60
C ARG A 500 14.13 -0.84 -0.08
N GLU A 501 14.09 -0.15 -1.21
CA GLU A 501 12.89 0.02 -2.02
C GLU A 501 13.29 0.39 -3.45
N LEU A 502 12.62 -0.21 -4.43
CA LEU A 502 12.56 0.28 -5.80
C LEU A 502 11.08 0.42 -6.16
N HIS A 503 10.67 1.60 -6.58
CA HIS A 503 9.29 1.86 -6.95
C HIS A 503 9.22 2.74 -8.18
N VAL A 504 8.65 2.22 -9.27
CA VAL A 504 8.41 2.98 -10.51
C VAL A 504 6.91 3.16 -10.66
N TYR A 505 6.47 4.41 -10.64
CA TYR A 505 5.08 4.76 -10.82
C TYR A 505 4.68 4.57 -12.28
N GLY A 506 3.59 3.86 -12.49
CA GLY A 506 2.89 3.85 -13.76
C GLY A 506 1.42 3.60 -13.53
N THR A 507 0.60 4.00 -14.49
CA THR A 507 -0.79 3.57 -14.55
C THR A 507 -0.83 2.05 -14.58
N ALA A 508 -1.61 1.43 -13.68
CA ALA A 508 -1.78 -0.02 -13.54
C ALA A 508 -2.03 -0.70 -14.90
N VAL A 509 -0.99 -1.31 -15.49
CA VAL A 509 -1.14 -2.24 -16.61
C VAL A 509 -0.78 -3.62 -16.10
N ALA A 510 -1.58 -4.61 -16.50
CA ALA A 510 -1.27 -6.00 -16.24
C ALA A 510 0.14 -6.32 -16.75
N VAL A 511 0.93 -7.07 -15.99
CA VAL A 511 2.32 -7.51 -16.36
C VAL A 511 2.45 -8.02 -17.82
N HIS A 512 1.36 -8.47 -18.44
CA HIS A 512 1.31 -9.05 -19.78
C HIS A 512 0.89 -8.10 -20.91
N ALA A 513 0.43 -6.88 -20.63
CA ALA A 513 0.04 -5.92 -21.66
C ALA A 513 1.12 -4.83 -21.80
N ARG A 514 1.81 -4.80 -22.93
CA ARG A 514 2.75 -3.72 -23.27
C ARG A 514 1.94 -2.57 -23.86
N ASP A 515 1.78 -1.48 -23.11
CA ASP A 515 1.20 -0.25 -23.61
C ASP A 515 2.31 0.83 -23.66
N PRO A 516 2.75 1.24 -24.86
CA PRO A 516 3.90 2.14 -25.04
C PRO A 516 3.68 3.56 -24.49
N GLY A 517 2.45 3.95 -24.17
CA GLY A 517 2.12 5.26 -23.59
C GLY A 517 2.30 5.39 -22.07
N LYS A 518 2.81 4.37 -21.36
CA LYS A 518 2.77 4.31 -19.88
C LYS A 518 4.15 4.15 -19.23
N PHE A 519 4.45 5.01 -18.27
CA PHE A 519 5.77 5.25 -17.66
C PHE A 519 6.51 4.02 -17.09
N GLN A 520 5.79 2.97 -16.65
CA GLN A 520 6.41 1.78 -16.05
C GLN A 520 7.26 0.96 -17.05
N HIS A 521 7.15 1.24 -18.35
CA HIS A 521 7.88 0.52 -19.42
C HIS A 521 9.03 1.32 -20.05
N GLN A 522 9.38 2.51 -19.53
CA GLN A 522 10.48 3.34 -20.04
C GLN A 522 11.86 2.99 -19.45
N GLY A 523 11.99 1.88 -18.72
CA GLY A 523 13.28 1.40 -18.23
C GLY A 523 13.83 2.11 -16.98
N TYR A 524 13.10 3.08 -16.40
CA TYR A 524 13.54 3.82 -15.19
C TYR A 524 13.96 2.93 -14.03
N GLY A 525 13.30 1.77 -13.83
CA GLY A 525 13.69 0.82 -12.78
C GLY A 525 15.10 0.27 -12.97
N SER A 526 15.44 -0.12 -14.21
CA SER A 526 16.78 -0.62 -14.55
C SER A 526 17.83 0.49 -14.46
N LEU A 527 17.48 1.72 -14.86
CA LEU A 527 18.36 2.88 -14.73
C LEU A 527 18.67 3.22 -13.26
N LEU A 528 17.66 3.20 -12.38
CA LEU A 528 17.83 3.40 -10.95
C LEU A 528 18.71 2.31 -10.32
N MET A 529 18.51 1.05 -10.71
CA MET A 529 19.36 -0.06 -10.23
C MET A 529 20.80 0.08 -10.70
N ALA A 530 21.02 0.47 -11.96
CA ALA A 530 22.37 0.68 -12.50
C ALA A 530 23.11 1.80 -11.74
N GLU A 531 22.43 2.91 -11.44
CA GLU A 531 23.03 3.98 -10.64
C GLU A 531 23.29 3.54 -9.20
N ALA A 532 22.39 2.77 -8.59
CA ALA A 532 22.59 2.21 -7.26
C ALA A 532 23.80 1.26 -7.20
N GLU A 533 23.99 0.41 -8.22
CA GLU A 533 25.17 -0.44 -8.37
C GLU A 533 26.45 0.41 -8.52
N ARG A 534 26.42 1.48 -9.34
CA ARG A 534 27.55 2.41 -9.50
C ARG A 534 27.95 3.04 -8.16
N ILE A 535 27.00 3.60 -7.43
CA ILE A 535 27.22 4.22 -6.11
C ILE A 535 27.78 3.17 -5.12
N ALA A 536 27.20 1.97 -5.11
CA ALA A 536 27.64 0.88 -4.23
C ALA A 536 29.12 0.52 -4.46
N VAL A 537 29.57 0.45 -5.72
CA VAL A 537 30.98 0.15 -6.07
C VAL A 537 31.91 1.34 -5.80
N GLN A 538 31.57 2.50 -6.34
CA GLN A 538 32.49 3.64 -6.43
C GLN A 538 32.57 4.43 -5.12
N GLU A 539 31.45 4.57 -4.43
CA GLU A 539 31.33 5.45 -3.27
C GLU A 539 31.24 4.64 -1.97
N HIS A 540 30.34 3.65 -1.89
CA HIS A 540 30.22 2.80 -0.71
C HIS A 540 31.33 1.75 -0.58
N ARG A 541 32.11 1.51 -1.65
CA ARG A 541 33.15 0.48 -1.74
C ARG A 541 32.64 -0.91 -1.33
N SER A 542 31.40 -1.21 -1.69
CA SER A 542 30.75 -2.48 -1.39
C SER A 542 31.20 -3.56 -2.35
N ALA A 543 31.42 -4.77 -1.82
CA ALA A 543 31.70 -5.96 -2.62
C ALA A 543 30.41 -6.63 -3.12
N LYS A 544 29.26 -6.23 -2.55
CA LYS A 544 27.98 -6.87 -2.77
C LYS A 544 26.85 -5.85 -2.62
N ILE A 545 25.79 -6.02 -3.41
CA ILE A 545 24.54 -5.29 -3.26
C ILE A 545 23.41 -6.28 -3.02
N ALA A 546 22.58 -6.00 -2.02
CA ALA A 546 21.45 -6.82 -1.62
C ALA A 546 20.14 -6.03 -1.77
N VAL A 547 19.07 -6.71 -2.17
CA VAL A 547 17.74 -6.12 -2.33
C VAL A 547 16.74 -6.88 -1.47
N ILE A 548 16.00 -6.16 -0.63
CA ILE A 548 14.84 -6.71 0.08
C ILE A 548 13.62 -6.74 -0.85
N SER A 549 13.60 -7.73 -1.74
CA SER A 549 12.54 -7.88 -2.73
C SER A 549 11.29 -8.52 -2.12
N GLY A 550 10.11 -8.01 -2.47
CA GLY A 550 8.88 -8.76 -2.32
C GLY A 550 8.96 -10.08 -3.09
N VAL A 551 8.28 -11.11 -2.58
CA VAL A 551 8.36 -12.48 -3.13
C VAL A 551 8.02 -12.51 -4.63
N GLY A 552 6.93 -11.85 -5.01
CA GLY A 552 6.46 -11.77 -6.39
C GLY A 552 7.32 -10.90 -7.33
N THR A 553 8.30 -10.14 -6.82
CA THR A 553 9.19 -9.31 -7.65
C THR A 553 10.58 -9.91 -7.85
N ARG A 554 10.91 -11.05 -7.25
CA ARG A 554 12.25 -11.67 -7.34
C ARG A 554 12.68 -11.95 -8.79
N HIS A 555 11.76 -12.41 -9.63
CA HIS A 555 12.01 -12.62 -11.07
C HIS A 555 12.40 -11.37 -11.84
N TYR A 556 11.99 -10.17 -11.41
CA TYR A 556 12.47 -8.92 -12.00
C TYR A 556 13.97 -8.74 -11.76
N TYR A 557 14.44 -9.00 -10.54
CA TYR A 557 15.84 -8.87 -10.17
C TYR A 557 16.72 -9.97 -10.80
N ARG A 558 16.19 -11.20 -10.98
CA ARG A 558 16.91 -12.26 -11.72
C ARG A 558 17.30 -11.83 -13.12
N LYS A 559 16.42 -11.11 -13.83
CA LYS A 559 16.71 -10.56 -15.16
C LYS A 559 17.82 -9.52 -15.16
N LEU A 560 18.12 -8.91 -14.01
CA LEU A 560 19.21 -7.95 -13.81
C LEU A 560 20.51 -8.64 -13.30
N GLY A 561 20.53 -9.97 -13.21
CA GLY A 561 21.67 -10.76 -12.75
C GLY A 561 21.78 -10.92 -11.24
N TYR A 562 20.67 -10.77 -10.50
CA TYR A 562 20.62 -11.06 -9.06
C TYR A 562 20.20 -12.50 -8.80
N GLU A 563 20.75 -13.10 -7.76
CA GLU A 563 20.42 -14.45 -7.28
C GLU A 563 19.81 -14.40 -5.89
N LEU A 564 19.04 -15.42 -5.50
CA LEU A 564 18.42 -15.47 -4.18
C LEU A 564 19.42 -16.01 -3.16
N GLU A 565 19.80 -15.20 -2.16
CA GLU A 565 20.64 -15.59 -1.02
C GLU A 565 19.86 -15.31 0.27
N GLY A 566 19.43 -16.36 0.96
CA GLY A 566 18.53 -16.24 2.11
C GLY A 566 17.23 -15.50 1.73
N PRO A 567 16.84 -14.43 2.43
CA PRO A 567 15.65 -13.65 2.10
C PRO A 567 15.89 -12.57 1.02
N TYR A 568 17.14 -12.32 0.61
CA TYR A 568 17.50 -11.19 -0.26
C TYR A 568 17.79 -11.61 -1.70
N MET A 569 17.57 -10.70 -2.65
CA MET A 569 18.13 -10.81 -3.99
C MET A 569 19.50 -10.13 -3.99
N VAL A 570 20.55 -10.86 -4.31
CA VAL A 570 21.95 -10.43 -4.15
C VAL A 570 22.69 -10.46 -5.49
N LYS A 571 23.57 -9.49 -5.68
CA LYS A 571 24.53 -9.45 -6.79
C LYS A 571 25.90 -9.10 -6.25
N HIS A 572 26.90 -9.91 -6.62
CA HIS A 572 28.30 -9.63 -6.32
C HIS A 572 28.83 -8.56 -7.27
N LEU A 573 29.50 -7.56 -6.72
CA LEU A 573 30.01 -6.43 -7.47
C LEU A 573 31.51 -6.63 -7.72
N THR A 574 31.90 -6.69 -9.00
CA THR A 574 33.30 -6.66 -9.38
C THR A 574 33.79 -5.21 -9.42
N PRO A 575 34.92 -4.87 -8.78
CA PRO A 575 35.57 -3.59 -9.02
C PRO A 575 35.94 -3.52 -10.51
N ALA A 576 35.51 -2.48 -11.21
CA ALA A 576 35.92 -2.28 -12.60
C ALA A 576 37.46 -2.28 -12.65
N ALA A 577 38.03 -3.18 -13.45
CA ALA A 577 39.46 -3.23 -13.69
C ALA A 577 39.87 -1.95 -14.45
N GLY A 578 40.42 -0.96 -13.75
CA GLY A 578 41.33 0.07 -14.29
C GLY A 578 40.98 0.81 -15.59
N GLY A 579 39.72 0.86 -16.03
CA GLY A 579 39.30 1.58 -17.24
C GLY A 579 38.63 2.90 -16.88
N GLN A 580 39.10 3.99 -17.48
CA GLN A 580 38.49 5.33 -17.36
C GLN A 580 36.98 5.29 -17.60
N PRO A 581 36.18 6.13 -16.90
CA PRO A 581 34.74 6.14 -17.06
C PRO A 581 34.38 6.60 -18.48
N ALA A 582 33.56 5.82 -19.19
CA ALA A 582 32.83 6.33 -20.34
C ALA A 582 31.89 7.44 -19.86
N HIS A 583 32.12 8.67 -20.35
CA HIS A 583 31.27 9.83 -20.08
C HIS A 583 29.79 9.52 -20.37
N PRO A 584 28.81 10.16 -19.69
CA PRO A 584 27.37 9.93 -19.88
C PRO A 584 26.81 10.45 -21.22
N ILE A 585 27.65 10.80 -22.19
CA ILE A 585 27.21 11.42 -23.45
C ILE A 585 26.63 10.38 -24.43
N ALA A 586 27.03 9.10 -24.31
CA ALA A 586 26.59 8.06 -25.25
C ALA A 586 25.13 7.60 -25.04
N LEU A 587 24.53 7.80 -23.86
CA LEU A 587 23.14 7.40 -23.60
C LEU A 587 22.13 8.53 -23.88
N GLN A 588 22.56 9.79 -23.82
CA GLN A 588 21.76 10.94 -24.27
C GLN A 588 21.53 10.92 -25.79
N ALA A 589 22.50 10.41 -26.57
CA ALA A 589 22.35 10.21 -28.01
C ALA A 589 21.24 9.19 -28.37
N LEU A 590 21.01 8.18 -27.52
CA LEU A 590 19.94 7.20 -27.73
C LEU A 590 18.55 7.80 -27.44
N MET A 591 18.46 8.78 -26.53
CA MET A 591 17.22 9.49 -26.21
C MET A 591 16.90 10.61 -27.20
N ALA A 592 17.92 11.27 -27.76
CA ALA A 592 17.75 12.26 -28.84
C ALA A 592 17.18 11.64 -30.13
N GLY A 593 17.50 10.37 -30.41
CA GLY A 593 16.95 9.64 -31.56
C GLY A 593 15.45 9.29 -31.44
N VAL A 594 14.90 9.24 -30.23
CA VAL A 594 13.47 8.98 -30.01
C VAL A 594 12.65 10.27 -30.06
N ALA A 595 13.23 11.40 -29.64
CA ALA A 595 12.59 12.72 -29.74
C ALA A 595 12.45 13.22 -31.19
N ALA A 596 13.36 12.85 -32.08
CA ALA A 596 13.30 13.22 -33.51
C ALA A 596 12.21 12.47 -34.31
N ALA A 597 11.71 11.35 -33.79
CA ALA A 597 10.69 10.53 -34.49
C ALA A 597 9.25 10.97 -34.21
N SER A 598 9.01 11.96 -33.33
CA SER A 598 7.65 12.43 -33.01
C SER A 598 7.30 13.82 -33.57
N THR A 599 8.14 14.41 -34.42
CA THR A 599 7.91 15.76 -35.01
C THR A 599 7.63 15.75 -36.51
N ALA A 600 7.18 14.63 -37.09
CA ALA A 600 6.70 14.59 -38.47
C ALA A 600 5.16 14.54 -38.51
N VAL A 601 4.52 15.70 -38.30
CA VAL A 601 3.16 15.97 -38.78
C VAL A 601 3.30 16.84 -40.02
N PRO A 602 2.92 16.39 -41.23
CA PRO A 602 2.77 17.31 -42.34
C PRO A 602 1.34 17.85 -42.33
N ALA A 603 1.20 19.15 -42.07
CA ALA A 603 -0.01 19.90 -42.36
C ALA A 603 0.18 20.62 -43.70
N ALA A 604 -0.57 20.22 -44.75
CA ALA A 604 -1.45 21.10 -45.53
C ALA A 604 -1.83 20.53 -46.91
N ALA A 605 -3.14 20.50 -47.12
CA ALA A 605 -3.90 20.96 -48.31
C ALA A 605 -3.89 20.19 -49.64
N ALA A 606 -5.11 19.76 -49.96
CA ALA A 606 -5.74 19.41 -51.23
C ALA A 606 -5.22 20.09 -52.53
N ALA A 607 -5.07 19.27 -53.58
CA ALA A 607 -5.57 19.52 -54.94
C ALA A 607 -5.37 18.30 -55.87
N GLY A 608 -6.43 17.93 -56.60
CA GLY A 608 -6.34 17.62 -58.04
C GLY A 608 -5.80 16.28 -58.54
N ALA A 609 -6.73 15.42 -58.98
CA ALA A 609 -6.77 14.74 -60.28
C ALA A 609 -5.73 13.66 -60.69
N ALA A 610 -6.31 12.49 -61.03
CA ALA A 610 -6.05 11.64 -62.19
C ALA A 610 -4.74 10.83 -62.31
N GLY A 611 -4.89 9.54 -62.64
CA GLY A 611 -4.02 8.88 -63.64
C GLY A 611 -3.22 7.65 -63.18
N ALA A 612 -3.73 6.47 -63.56
CA ALA A 612 -3.00 5.33 -64.15
C ALA A 612 -1.79 4.64 -63.46
N VAL A 613 -2.02 3.34 -63.22
CA VAL A 613 -1.14 2.13 -63.18
C VAL A 613 -0.02 2.21 -64.26
N PRO A 614 1.23 1.65 -64.12
CA PRO A 614 1.49 0.22 -63.85
C PRO A 614 2.78 -0.26 -63.11
N ALA A 615 2.64 -1.50 -62.61
CA ALA A 615 3.55 -2.66 -62.48
C ALA A 615 5.09 -2.51 -62.57
N VAL A 616 5.81 -3.15 -61.62
CA VAL A 616 6.82 -4.21 -61.86
C VAL A 616 6.94 -5.09 -60.58
N SER A 617 7.05 -6.41 -60.77
CA SER A 617 7.25 -7.49 -59.79
C SER A 617 8.67 -8.11 -60.01
N PRO A 618 9.07 -9.24 -59.38
CA PRO A 618 9.69 -9.40 -58.06
C PRO A 618 11.13 -9.95 -58.12
N ALA A 619 11.91 -9.89 -57.04
CA ALA A 619 13.09 -10.75 -56.89
C ALA A 619 13.46 -11.06 -55.43
N ALA A 620 13.40 -12.37 -55.13
CA ALA A 620 14.24 -13.15 -54.23
C ALA A 620 14.22 -12.88 -52.71
N ALA A 621 13.36 -13.66 -52.05
CA ALA A 621 13.60 -14.22 -50.73
C ALA A 621 14.72 -15.29 -50.77
N GLY A 622 15.51 -15.41 -49.70
CA GLY A 622 16.38 -16.57 -49.49
C GLY A 622 17.31 -16.47 -48.28
N ALA A 623 17.15 -17.43 -47.35
CA ALA A 623 18.07 -17.89 -46.31
C ALA A 623 18.18 -17.09 -44.99
N ALA A 624 17.60 -17.61 -43.90
CA ALA A 624 18.30 -18.60 -43.05
C ALA A 624 17.45 -18.96 -41.80
N ALA A 625 16.83 -20.14 -41.84
CA ALA A 625 16.33 -20.88 -40.69
C ALA A 625 16.74 -22.34 -40.87
N ALA A 626 17.73 -22.82 -40.11
CA ALA A 626 17.98 -24.24 -39.79
C ALA A 626 19.31 -24.38 -39.02
N ALA A 627 19.23 -24.77 -37.74
CA ALA A 627 20.28 -25.52 -37.07
C ALA A 627 19.69 -26.21 -35.83
N ALA A 628 19.36 -27.49 -35.99
CA ALA A 628 19.10 -28.43 -34.92
C ALA A 628 20.10 -29.60 -35.05
N ALA A 629 20.53 -30.11 -33.89
CA ALA A 629 20.99 -31.48 -33.63
C ALA A 629 22.20 -32.04 -34.42
N ALA A 630 23.31 -32.29 -33.72
CA ALA A 630 24.06 -33.57 -33.73
C ALA A 630 25.37 -33.49 -32.91
N ALA A 631 25.41 -34.22 -31.78
CA ALA A 631 26.55 -34.89 -31.13
C ALA A 631 26.08 -35.22 -29.70
N GLY A 632 25.75 -36.46 -29.32
CA GLY A 632 26.48 -37.70 -29.52
C GLY A 632 27.07 -38.10 -28.16
N GLY A 633 26.44 -39.05 -27.48
CA GLY A 633 26.67 -39.35 -26.07
C GLY A 633 27.87 -40.24 -25.75
N SER A 634 28.11 -40.43 -24.45
CA SER A 634 28.76 -41.63 -23.90
C SER A 634 28.22 -41.92 -22.50
N SER A 635 27.83 -43.16 -22.30
CA SER A 635 27.46 -43.83 -21.05
C SER A 635 28.57 -43.82 -20.00
N CYS A 636 28.23 -43.74 -18.71
CA CYS A 636 28.58 -44.81 -17.76
C CYS A 636 27.78 -44.69 -16.45
N SER A 637 27.37 -45.86 -15.97
CA SER A 637 26.53 -46.15 -14.82
C SER A 637 27.26 -46.09 -13.47
N SER A 638 26.44 -45.90 -12.43
CA SER A 638 26.48 -46.58 -11.12
C SER A 638 27.20 -45.93 -9.93
N VAL A 639 26.58 -46.22 -8.77
CA VAL A 639 27.08 -46.23 -7.38
C VAL A 639 27.01 -44.90 -6.58
N TYR A 640 25.92 -44.70 -5.82
CA TYR A 640 25.90 -44.94 -4.36
C TYR A 640 24.50 -44.71 -3.75
N ARG A 641 23.81 -45.81 -3.42
CA ARG A 641 22.80 -45.85 -2.35
C ARG A 641 23.55 -45.95 -1.02
N ARG A 642 23.23 -45.11 -0.04
CA ARG A 642 23.27 -45.51 1.39
C ARG A 642 22.09 -44.93 2.17
N ARG A 643 21.22 -45.85 2.60
CA ARG A 643 20.33 -45.76 3.77
C ARG A 643 21.16 -45.52 5.03
N TRP A 644 20.67 -44.72 5.99
CA TRP A 644 20.76 -44.92 7.45
C TRP A 644 19.60 -44.09 8.06
N THR A 645 18.45 -44.70 8.39
CA THR A 645 18.01 -45.15 9.74
C THR A 645 17.80 -44.05 10.78
N ARG A 646 16.54 -43.92 11.21
CA ARG A 646 16.12 -43.27 12.47
C ARG A 646 16.84 -43.87 13.67
N PRO A 647 17.04 -43.09 14.74
CA PRO A 647 16.92 -43.60 16.10
C PRO A 647 15.81 -42.89 16.88
N ALA A 648 15.38 -43.62 17.91
CA ALA A 648 14.21 -43.41 18.75
C ALA A 648 14.36 -42.29 19.80
N ALA A 649 13.22 -41.93 20.36
CA ALA A 649 13.03 -41.06 21.51
C ALA A 649 13.54 -41.68 22.81
N VAL A 650 14.03 -40.82 23.72
CA VAL A 650 14.08 -41.04 25.18
C VAL A 650 13.83 -39.67 25.85
N PRO A 651 13.02 -39.58 26.93
CA PRO A 651 12.53 -38.33 27.51
C PRO A 651 13.50 -37.76 28.56
N VAL A 652 13.43 -36.44 28.80
CA VAL A 652 14.09 -35.80 29.95
C VAL A 652 13.04 -35.11 30.82
N ALA A 653 13.13 -35.45 32.11
CA ALA A 653 12.21 -35.12 33.18
C ALA A 653 12.37 -33.70 33.70
N VAL A 654 11.30 -33.29 34.39
CA VAL A 654 11.14 -32.13 35.25
C VAL A 654 12.03 -32.22 36.48
N SER A 655 12.65 -31.10 36.85
CA SER A 655 12.95 -30.70 38.23
C SER A 655 12.89 -29.19 38.32
#